data_AF-A0A534WEN0-F1
#
_entry.id   AF-A0A534WEN0-F1
#
_cell.length_a   1.000
_cell.length_b   1.000
_cell.length_c   1.000
_cell.angle_alpha   90.00
_cell.angle_beta   90.00
_cell.angle_gamma   90.00
#
_symmetry.space_group_name_H-M   'P 1'
#
loop_
_entity.id
_entity.type
_entity.pdbx_description
1 polymer ?
#
loop_
_entity_poly.entity_id
_entity_poly.type
_entity_poly.pdbx_seq_one_letter_code
_entity_poly.pdbx_strand_id
1 'polypeptide(L)'
;MNRRICTPVLSWRAPMIAGKDLLNQFKAASWRAPDEVEAFIAAAEAPQTAELLKMLDIVSGKAPDAAVHRTRLTVFARLIDKNPDKTLFAPFVKALKSAEPSLRTTLAALLPKVNSATEHGALVEYLRATDTGLRATVARALQQLGGSRTVFELLTRAVSEPGFAGRVEAMDVLVGFARHQAIPALRAALLAGSPQEKVHALKHLGNAPVMGKDPAAALKAIAPLLDAQKEQEPVVIQAILSFSALASEDDWFEYVGIFLDSDTLAMVKAAVDGLRRFNSVRVMAALERKMRAGPRIIRIAVLNALEAIGSDAVLPPLVEALAHNQVPVRNRAAEVLKQLSMEGKLDVSRTVIWLLRSRDVNVRRMATEIIRSVADPDQQFWPKLMGVLRDEDWWVRERVMDALVELGGQRLTLHIVALLTDASDVIRRFAVSVLGRLKDPKALRSLVQTATQDADWWVKETAIEAVAAINDARAVPYIVHIMSADADLQPVCLQALMDMEAKTAAPQVAPLCSSESADVRYLAVKFLDKFDSNEQATAVAKLHDDPHPRVRAAARDLIARWRITAQGQTARAVPMLDRLLMQLAQAEGDDLIVAAGKPVFVKKVGRVTALSPTVLDEEQVKALLLPHLSTDQVMALQAMQDVDYSHEVKSEGLRFRANIFDQLGGLSGVFRRIRGTLPEFEKLGLPPLVQSFGNLKNGLVLVGGPTGSGKSTTLAALIDYINRTSSRHIISLEDPIEVIHKRKQSLVNQREVGTHTKSFAAALRSTLREDPNVILVGEMRDLPTIEFTVIAAETGHLVFGTVHTVSAATTVDRIVAAFPPGQQQQVRSTLADSLRAVVCQYLMKEKSGPGRVLAVELMVNNEAVSNLIRKGKAFQLPSVISTSREQGMQLMDSDLMRLTKEGKITAGDAYVKAVSKKDFEPATRPSAQPQAPAPRPAAAGGTRKP
;
A
#
# COMPACT_ATOMS: atom_id res chain seq x y z
N MET A 1 24.43 -20.40 63.44
CA MET A 1 24.83 -21.51 64.34
C MET A 1 23.96 -22.70 63.99
N ASN A 2 24.40 -23.91 63.64
CA ASN A 2 25.68 -24.57 63.87
C ASN A 2 25.98 -25.55 62.70
N ARG A 3 27.27 -25.63 62.36
CA ARG A 3 27.87 -26.56 61.38
C ARG A 3 28.08 -27.96 61.97
N ARG A 4 28.40 -28.87 61.03
CA ARG A 4 29.34 -30.04 61.06
C ARG A 4 28.57 -31.36 60.88
N ILE A 5 29.00 -32.34 60.08
CA ILE A 5 30.35 -32.81 59.78
C ILE A 5 30.42 -33.39 58.33
N CYS A 6 31.56 -33.18 57.66
CA CYS A 6 31.95 -33.76 56.38
C CYS A 6 32.15 -35.28 56.42
N THR A 7 31.95 -35.96 55.28
CA THR A 7 32.96 -36.92 54.76
C THR A 7 32.79 -37.09 53.23
N PRO A 8 33.91 -37.33 52.49
CA PRO A 8 34.00 -37.17 51.04
C PRO A 8 33.88 -38.51 50.31
N VAL A 9 33.17 -38.57 49.17
CA VAL A 9 33.16 -39.78 48.34
C VAL A 9 33.16 -39.43 46.84
N LEU A 10 34.31 -39.71 46.22
CA LEU A 10 34.55 -40.14 44.84
C LEU A 10 34.23 -39.19 43.68
N SER A 11 35.30 -38.53 43.21
CA SER A 11 35.46 -38.16 41.81
C SER A 11 35.48 -39.42 40.92
N TRP A 12 34.34 -39.82 40.38
CA TRP A 12 34.30 -40.72 39.23
C TRP A 12 34.70 -39.92 37.99
N ARG A 13 35.99 -39.96 37.62
CA ARG A 13 36.37 -39.67 36.23
C ARG A 13 35.78 -40.81 35.41
N ALA A 14 34.82 -40.50 34.53
CA ALA A 14 34.40 -41.44 33.50
C ALA A 14 35.65 -41.98 32.77
N PRO A 15 35.70 -43.28 32.42
CA PRO A 15 36.86 -43.83 31.74
C PRO A 15 37.06 -43.10 30.41
N MET A 16 38.27 -42.56 30.19
CA MET A 16 38.63 -41.89 28.96
C MET A 16 38.58 -42.91 27.80
N ILE A 17 37.95 -42.52 26.70
CA ILE A 17 37.79 -43.36 25.51
C ILE A 17 38.93 -43.01 24.55
N ALA A 18 39.72 -44.01 24.15
CA ALA A 18 40.88 -43.85 23.27
C ALA A 18 40.96 -45.00 22.26
N GLY A 19 41.79 -44.87 21.23
CA GLY A 19 42.14 -46.02 20.40
C GLY A 19 40.99 -46.52 19.51
N LYS A 20 40.92 -47.85 19.39
CA LYS A 20 39.83 -48.54 18.67
C LYS A 20 38.45 -48.31 19.28
N ASP A 21 38.38 -48.09 20.60
CA ASP A 21 37.11 -47.88 21.29
C ASP A 21 36.49 -46.52 20.94
N LEU A 22 37.31 -45.49 20.71
CA LEU A 22 36.85 -44.19 20.23
C LEU A 22 36.21 -44.27 18.84
N LEU A 23 36.86 -44.99 17.92
CA LEU A 23 36.35 -45.17 16.55
C LEU A 23 35.07 -46.01 16.51
N ASN A 24 35.00 -47.07 17.33
CA ASN A 24 33.83 -47.94 17.44
C ASN A 24 32.63 -47.18 18.01
N GLN A 25 32.84 -46.37 19.05
CA GLN A 25 31.78 -45.56 19.64
C GLN A 25 31.34 -44.41 18.70
N PHE A 26 32.26 -43.77 17.98
CA PHE A 26 31.91 -42.77 16.96
C PHE A 26 30.99 -43.34 15.87
N LYS A 27 31.23 -44.60 15.47
CA LYS A 27 30.45 -45.32 14.46
C LYS A 27 29.09 -45.80 15.01
N ALA A 28 29.05 -46.29 16.25
CA ALA A 28 27.88 -46.90 16.87
C ALA A 28 26.90 -45.88 17.49
N ALA A 29 27.36 -44.67 17.79
CA ALA A 29 26.53 -43.62 18.40
C ALA A 29 25.34 -43.21 17.51
N SER A 30 24.22 -42.93 18.18
CA SER A 30 22.94 -42.61 17.55
C SER A 30 22.87 -41.15 17.12
N TRP A 31 23.62 -40.26 17.81
CA TRP A 31 23.75 -38.82 17.56
C TRP A 31 22.42 -38.06 17.53
N ARG A 32 21.45 -38.50 18.33
CA ARG A 32 20.08 -37.95 18.36
C ARG A 32 19.86 -36.91 19.44
N ALA A 33 20.68 -36.90 20.50
CA ALA A 33 20.56 -35.96 21.62
C ALA A 33 21.78 -35.02 21.69
N PRO A 34 21.60 -33.71 21.93
CA PRO A 34 22.72 -32.77 22.11
C PRO A 34 23.67 -33.15 23.26
N ASP A 35 23.12 -33.70 24.36
CA ASP A 35 23.90 -34.12 25.53
C ASP A 35 24.85 -35.31 25.22
N GLU A 36 24.51 -36.12 24.21
CA GLU A 36 25.33 -37.24 23.72
C GLU A 36 26.64 -36.71 23.10
N VAL A 37 26.59 -35.56 22.42
CA VAL A 37 27.77 -34.91 21.82
C VAL A 37 28.72 -34.37 22.89
N GLU A 38 28.19 -33.66 23.89
CA GLU A 38 29.02 -33.08 24.94
C GLU A 38 29.64 -34.16 25.84
N ALA A 39 28.89 -35.21 26.17
CA ALA A 39 29.39 -36.35 26.94
C ALA A 39 30.49 -37.11 26.16
N PHE A 40 30.30 -37.34 24.86
CA PHE A 40 31.30 -38.01 24.02
C PHE A 40 32.58 -37.18 23.88
N ILE A 41 32.46 -35.88 23.60
CA ILE A 41 33.62 -34.99 23.50
C ILE A 41 34.34 -34.91 24.85
N ALA A 42 33.64 -34.85 25.99
CA ALA A 42 34.26 -34.80 27.31
C ALA A 42 35.03 -36.08 27.68
N ALA A 43 34.52 -37.25 27.26
CA ALA A 43 35.12 -38.55 27.54
C ALA A 43 36.21 -38.97 26.52
N ALA A 44 36.25 -38.36 25.33
CA ALA A 44 37.25 -38.67 24.31
C ALA A 44 38.65 -38.13 24.67
N GLU A 45 39.66 -39.01 24.66
CA GLU A 45 41.07 -38.64 24.68
C GLU A 45 41.48 -38.00 23.34
N ALA A 46 42.58 -37.24 23.30
CA ALA A 46 43.05 -36.60 22.08
C ALA A 46 43.36 -37.66 21.01
N PRO A 47 42.57 -37.72 19.91
CA PRO A 47 42.69 -38.80 18.94
C PRO A 47 44.00 -38.69 18.17
N GLN A 48 44.60 -39.85 17.84
CA GLN A 48 45.77 -39.87 16.97
C GLN A 48 45.38 -39.54 15.53
N THR A 49 46.32 -39.02 14.75
CA THR A 49 46.14 -38.68 13.33
C THR A 49 45.57 -39.85 12.52
N ALA A 50 46.05 -41.07 12.77
CA ALA A 50 45.57 -42.28 12.10
C ALA A 50 44.08 -42.60 12.40
N GLU A 51 43.57 -42.18 13.55
CA GLU A 51 42.16 -42.33 13.93
C GLU A 51 41.29 -41.26 13.28
N LEU A 52 41.78 -40.02 13.25
CA LEU A 52 41.12 -38.90 12.58
C LEU A 52 40.97 -39.15 11.07
N LEU A 53 41.97 -39.78 10.43
CA LEU A 53 41.87 -40.20 9.02
C LEU A 53 40.80 -41.28 8.80
N LYS A 54 40.69 -42.26 9.71
CA LYS A 54 39.62 -43.27 9.64
C LYS A 54 38.23 -42.66 9.88
N MET A 55 38.14 -41.64 10.75
CA MET A 55 36.91 -40.89 10.95
C MET A 55 36.54 -40.04 9.72
N LEU A 56 37.54 -39.46 9.04
CA LEU A 56 37.36 -38.77 7.77
C LEU A 56 36.73 -39.68 6.71
N ASP A 57 37.20 -40.93 6.59
CA ASP A 57 36.60 -41.92 5.67
C ASP A 57 35.13 -42.22 6.03
N ILE A 58 34.79 -42.29 7.31
CA ILE A 58 33.41 -42.52 7.79
C ILE A 58 32.51 -41.34 7.45
N VAL A 59 32.95 -40.10 7.69
CA VAL A 59 32.15 -38.91 7.39
C VAL A 59 32.15 -38.56 5.90
N SER A 60 33.06 -39.13 5.11
CA SER A 60 33.06 -39.03 3.65
C SER A 60 32.08 -40.00 2.98
N GLY A 61 31.61 -41.03 3.71
CA GLY A 61 30.58 -41.96 3.25
C GLY A 61 29.16 -41.44 3.44
N LYS A 62 28.19 -42.05 2.72
CA LYS A 62 26.76 -41.73 2.88
C LYS A 62 26.22 -42.32 4.19
N ALA A 63 25.73 -41.46 5.08
CA ALA A 63 24.98 -41.89 6.25
C ALA A 63 23.50 -42.18 5.89
N PRO A 64 22.82 -43.10 6.60
CA PRO A 64 21.41 -43.40 6.35
C PRO A 64 20.45 -42.27 6.78
N ASP A 65 20.90 -41.32 7.61
CA ASP A 65 20.13 -40.17 8.10
C ASP A 65 20.96 -38.87 8.02
N ALA A 66 20.40 -37.83 7.40
CA ALA A 66 21.03 -36.52 7.21
C ALA A 66 21.20 -35.71 8.50
N ALA A 67 20.39 -35.96 9.53
CA ALA A 67 20.54 -35.32 10.85
C ALA A 67 21.74 -35.91 11.59
N VAL A 68 21.83 -37.24 11.62
CA VAL A 68 22.96 -37.99 12.19
C VAL A 68 24.27 -37.62 11.49
N HIS A 69 24.26 -37.49 10.16
CA HIS A 69 25.43 -37.06 9.40
C HIS A 69 25.93 -35.67 9.82
N ARG A 70 25.02 -34.70 9.97
CA ARG A 70 25.37 -33.35 10.42
C ARG A 70 25.98 -33.35 11.81
N THR A 71 25.39 -34.09 12.75
CA THR A 71 25.93 -34.21 14.11
C THR A 71 27.32 -34.88 14.10
N ARG A 72 27.54 -35.91 13.27
CA ARG A 72 28.86 -36.53 13.08
C ARG A 72 29.90 -35.55 12.55
N LEU A 73 29.54 -34.69 11.59
CA LEU A 73 30.43 -33.63 11.09
C LEU A 73 30.79 -32.62 12.19
N THR A 74 29.83 -32.27 13.06
CA THR A 74 30.08 -31.38 14.21
C THR A 74 31.02 -32.02 15.23
N VAL A 75 30.80 -33.30 15.57
CA VAL A 75 31.68 -34.05 16.48
C VAL A 75 33.09 -34.17 15.89
N PHE A 76 33.19 -34.54 14.62
CA PHE A 76 34.46 -34.62 13.90
C PHE A 76 35.22 -33.29 13.93
N ALA A 77 34.56 -32.17 13.63
CA ALA A 77 35.17 -30.84 13.70
C ALA A 77 35.68 -30.49 15.11
N ARG A 78 34.91 -30.81 16.16
CA ARG A 78 35.31 -30.56 17.55
C ARG A 78 36.48 -31.45 18.02
N LEU A 79 36.60 -32.67 17.49
CA LEU A 79 37.76 -33.53 17.76
C LEU A 79 39.04 -33.00 17.11
N ILE A 80 38.93 -32.46 15.89
CA ILE A 80 40.05 -31.77 15.22
C ILE A 80 40.49 -30.52 16.00
N ASP A 81 39.53 -29.76 16.55
CA ASP A 81 39.83 -28.59 17.38
C ASP A 81 40.61 -28.95 18.65
N LYS A 82 40.40 -30.15 19.20
CA LYS A 82 41.15 -30.65 20.35
C LYS A 82 42.57 -31.09 20.02
N ASN A 83 42.83 -31.58 18.80
CA ASN A 83 44.15 -32.06 18.39
C ASN A 83 44.46 -31.67 16.93
N PRO A 84 44.83 -30.41 16.66
CA PRO A 84 45.16 -29.97 15.31
C PRO A 84 46.51 -30.53 14.86
N ASP A 85 46.51 -31.39 13.83
CA ASP A 85 47.71 -31.93 13.19
C ASP A 85 47.82 -31.46 11.72
N LYS A 86 48.97 -30.88 11.37
CA LYS A 86 49.28 -30.39 10.02
C LYS A 86 49.30 -31.49 8.96
N THR A 87 49.57 -32.74 9.34
CA THR A 87 49.56 -33.87 8.40
C THR A 87 48.16 -34.16 7.84
N LEU A 88 47.09 -33.65 8.47
CA LEU A 88 45.70 -33.78 8.01
C LEU A 88 45.34 -32.83 6.87
N PHE A 89 46.15 -31.81 6.60
CA PHE A 89 45.86 -30.81 5.56
C PHE A 89 45.71 -31.43 4.16
N ALA A 90 46.70 -32.20 3.71
CA ALA A 90 46.67 -32.82 2.38
C ALA A 90 45.48 -33.81 2.21
N PRO A 91 45.17 -34.68 3.19
CA PRO A 91 43.95 -35.48 3.19
C PRO A 91 42.65 -34.66 3.11
N PHE A 92 42.55 -33.55 3.85
CA PHE A 92 41.37 -32.69 3.83
C PHE A 92 41.19 -32.00 2.48
N VAL A 93 42.28 -31.46 1.91
CA VAL A 93 42.28 -30.91 0.56
C VAL A 93 41.80 -31.98 -0.42
N LYS A 94 42.41 -33.17 -0.44
CA LYS A 94 41.99 -34.27 -1.33
C LYS A 94 40.51 -34.63 -1.20
N ALA A 95 39.97 -34.64 0.01
CA ALA A 95 38.57 -34.94 0.28
C ALA A 95 37.59 -33.87 -0.26
N LEU A 96 37.99 -32.60 -0.35
CA LEU A 96 37.12 -31.52 -0.87
C LEU A 96 36.59 -31.81 -2.28
N LYS A 97 37.40 -32.45 -3.14
CA LYS A 97 37.06 -32.71 -4.55
C LYS A 97 35.82 -33.60 -4.69
N SER A 98 35.69 -34.62 -3.83
CA SER A 98 34.62 -35.63 -3.89
C SER A 98 33.60 -35.53 -2.76
N ALA A 99 33.80 -34.63 -1.78
CA ALA A 99 32.91 -34.46 -0.63
C ALA A 99 31.55 -33.87 -1.02
N GLU A 100 30.50 -34.21 -0.26
CA GLU A 100 29.19 -33.55 -0.34
C GLU A 100 29.26 -32.10 0.23
N PRO A 101 28.34 -31.19 -0.13
CA PRO A 101 28.42 -29.77 0.25
C PRO A 101 28.59 -29.48 1.74
N SER A 102 27.94 -30.26 2.62
CA SER A 102 28.06 -30.11 4.08
C SER A 102 29.46 -30.45 4.57
N LEU A 103 30.02 -31.58 4.11
CA LEU A 103 31.39 -31.97 4.44
C LEU A 103 32.41 -30.99 3.85
N ARG A 104 32.23 -30.52 2.60
CA ARG A 104 33.09 -29.49 2.00
C ARG A 104 33.17 -28.23 2.87
N THR A 105 32.02 -27.78 3.38
CA THR A 105 31.94 -26.58 4.24
C THR A 105 32.66 -26.82 5.57
N THR A 106 32.45 -27.97 6.21
CA THR A 106 33.12 -28.35 7.46
C THR A 106 34.64 -28.44 7.26
N LEU A 107 35.12 -29.14 6.23
CA LEU A 107 36.55 -29.28 5.94
C LEU A 107 37.20 -27.94 5.65
N ALA A 108 36.55 -27.08 4.85
CA ALA A 108 37.05 -25.74 4.54
C ALA A 108 37.27 -24.87 5.79
N ALA A 109 36.38 -24.98 6.79
CA ALA A 109 36.51 -24.26 8.06
C ALA A 109 37.61 -24.84 8.98
N LEU A 110 38.01 -26.10 8.79
CA LEU A 110 39.06 -26.77 9.56
C LEU A 110 40.46 -26.60 8.96
N LEU A 111 40.58 -26.35 7.65
CA LEU A 111 41.87 -26.15 6.98
C LEU A 111 42.80 -25.11 7.64
N PRO A 112 42.31 -23.95 8.13
CA PRO A 112 43.16 -23.00 8.85
C PRO A 112 43.79 -23.58 10.12
N LYS A 113 43.13 -24.53 10.78
CA LYS A 113 43.57 -25.14 12.04
C LYS A 113 44.65 -26.21 11.83
N VAL A 114 44.60 -26.89 10.68
CA VAL A 114 45.59 -27.92 10.27
C VAL A 114 46.56 -27.39 9.22
N ASN A 115 46.78 -26.08 9.14
CA ASN A 115 47.46 -25.42 8.03
C ASN A 115 48.85 -25.99 7.69
N SER A 116 49.06 -26.36 6.42
CA SER A 116 50.36 -26.75 5.87
C SER A 116 50.70 -25.94 4.62
N ALA A 117 51.77 -25.13 4.69
CA ALA A 117 52.17 -24.23 3.61
C ALA A 117 52.68 -24.95 2.34
N THR A 118 53.21 -26.17 2.47
CA THR A 118 53.69 -26.97 1.33
C THR A 118 52.55 -27.45 0.43
N GLU A 119 51.32 -27.47 0.94
CA GLU A 119 50.14 -28.03 0.28
C GLU A 119 49.17 -26.95 -0.25
N HIS A 120 49.50 -25.67 -0.09
CA HIS A 120 48.68 -24.56 -0.60
C HIS A 120 48.50 -24.62 -2.12
N GLY A 121 49.50 -25.14 -2.85
CA GLY A 121 49.40 -25.33 -4.31
C GLY A 121 48.26 -26.26 -4.71
N ALA A 122 48.08 -27.39 -4.02
CA ALA A 122 47.00 -28.34 -4.30
C ALA A 122 45.62 -27.73 -4.06
N LEU A 123 45.50 -26.84 -3.06
CA LEU A 123 44.25 -26.13 -2.76
C LEU A 123 43.94 -25.06 -3.82
N VAL A 124 44.94 -24.31 -4.30
CA VAL A 124 44.77 -23.31 -5.37
C VAL A 124 44.38 -23.98 -6.69
N GLU A 125 44.89 -25.17 -7.00
CA GLU A 125 44.51 -25.91 -8.21
C GLU A 125 43.02 -26.25 -8.29
N TYR A 126 42.31 -26.37 -7.16
CA TYR A 126 40.84 -26.56 -7.18
C TYR A 126 40.05 -25.33 -7.59
N LEU A 127 40.66 -24.14 -7.64
CA LEU A 127 40.04 -23.00 -8.30
C LEU A 127 39.93 -23.19 -9.82
N ARG A 128 40.65 -24.16 -10.42
CA ARG A 128 40.48 -24.55 -11.83
C ARG A 128 39.30 -25.49 -12.06
N ALA A 129 38.67 -25.99 -11.01
CA ALA A 129 37.56 -26.93 -11.15
C ALA A 129 36.37 -26.29 -11.89
N THR A 130 35.66 -27.12 -12.66
CA THR A 130 34.39 -26.71 -13.30
C THR A 130 33.24 -26.55 -12.30
N ASP A 131 33.36 -27.18 -11.13
CA ASP A 131 32.40 -27.09 -10.02
C ASP A 131 32.53 -25.74 -9.29
N THR A 132 31.56 -24.85 -9.54
CA THR A 132 31.48 -23.52 -8.91
C THR A 132 31.33 -23.58 -7.39
N GLY A 133 30.65 -24.59 -6.85
CA GLY A 133 30.48 -24.79 -5.42
C GLY A 133 31.79 -25.18 -4.73
N LEU A 134 32.61 -26.00 -5.40
CA LEU A 134 33.95 -26.31 -4.95
C LEU A 134 34.83 -25.05 -4.95
N ARG A 135 34.83 -24.27 -6.04
CA ARG A 135 35.63 -23.02 -6.12
C ARG A 135 35.28 -22.02 -5.03
N ALA A 136 33.99 -21.77 -4.79
CA ALA A 136 33.55 -20.85 -3.73
C ALA A 136 33.97 -21.31 -2.32
N THR A 137 33.92 -22.63 -2.08
CA THR A 137 34.33 -23.22 -0.79
C THR A 137 35.84 -23.11 -0.59
N VAL A 138 36.62 -23.39 -1.64
CA VAL A 138 38.07 -23.25 -1.66
C VAL A 138 38.49 -21.79 -1.49
N ALA A 139 37.81 -20.86 -2.16
CA ALA A 139 38.06 -19.42 -2.01
C ALA A 139 37.84 -18.96 -0.56
N ARG A 140 36.76 -19.40 0.09
CA ARG A 140 36.51 -19.09 1.51
C ARG A 140 37.61 -19.65 2.42
N ALA A 141 38.05 -20.89 2.18
CA ALA A 141 39.17 -21.47 2.92
C ALA A 141 40.47 -20.67 2.71
N LEU A 142 40.78 -20.29 1.47
CA LEU A 142 41.97 -19.49 1.14
C LEU A 142 41.93 -18.09 1.75
N GLN A 143 40.75 -17.46 1.88
CA GLN A 143 40.59 -16.19 2.60
C GLN A 143 40.93 -16.34 4.09
N GLN A 144 40.53 -17.44 4.72
CA GLN A 144 40.83 -17.70 6.14
C GLN A 144 42.29 -18.12 6.38
N LEU A 145 42.91 -18.77 5.40
CA LEU A 145 44.36 -19.05 5.37
C LEU A 145 45.19 -17.80 5.03
N GLY A 146 44.54 -16.73 4.57
CA GLY A 146 45.12 -15.53 3.98
C GLY A 146 46.12 -14.82 4.90
N GLY A 147 47.30 -14.51 4.36
CA GLY A 147 48.42 -13.88 5.07
C GLY A 147 49.77 -14.55 4.83
N SER A 148 49.80 -15.77 4.27
CA SER A 148 51.06 -16.41 3.87
C SER A 148 51.54 -15.89 2.51
N ARG A 149 52.85 -15.60 2.41
CA ARG A 149 53.52 -15.18 1.17
C ARG A 149 53.29 -16.18 0.03
N THR A 150 53.23 -17.46 0.35
CA THR A 150 53.00 -18.57 -0.59
C THR A 150 51.64 -18.47 -1.28
N VAL A 151 50.54 -18.26 -0.53
CA VAL A 151 49.18 -18.13 -1.12
C VAL A 151 49.08 -16.90 -2.01
N PHE A 152 49.69 -15.78 -1.60
CA PHE A 152 49.72 -14.56 -2.40
C PHE A 152 50.44 -14.77 -3.75
N GLU A 153 51.63 -15.38 -3.74
CA GLU A 153 52.41 -15.64 -4.96
C GLU A 153 51.68 -16.63 -5.89
N LEU A 154 51.09 -17.69 -5.35
CA LEU A 154 50.34 -18.69 -6.13
C LEU A 154 49.08 -18.10 -6.77
N LEU A 155 48.29 -17.33 -6.03
CA LEU A 155 47.09 -16.69 -6.57
C LEU A 155 47.42 -15.60 -7.58
N THR A 156 48.49 -14.83 -7.36
CA THR A 156 48.95 -13.81 -8.32
C THR A 156 49.34 -14.45 -9.65
N ARG A 157 50.04 -15.60 -9.60
CA ARG A 157 50.36 -16.39 -10.80
C ARG A 157 49.10 -16.89 -11.48
N ALA A 158 48.18 -17.52 -10.74
CA ALA A 158 46.94 -18.07 -11.29
C ALA A 158 46.06 -16.99 -11.96
N VAL A 159 45.95 -15.80 -11.35
CA VAL A 159 45.21 -14.66 -11.89
C VAL A 159 45.84 -14.08 -13.15
N SER A 160 47.13 -14.34 -13.40
CA SER A 160 47.84 -13.89 -14.61
C SER A 160 47.71 -14.87 -15.78
N GLU A 161 47.23 -16.09 -15.54
CA GLU A 161 47.16 -17.13 -16.58
C GLU A 161 45.96 -16.94 -17.51
N PRO A 162 46.13 -17.00 -18.84
CA PRO A 162 45.00 -16.98 -19.78
C PRO A 162 44.03 -18.15 -19.55
N GLY A 163 42.72 -17.89 -19.60
CA GLY A 163 41.70 -18.94 -19.51
C GLY A 163 41.50 -19.60 -18.13
N PHE A 164 42.10 -19.06 -17.07
CA PHE A 164 41.91 -19.56 -15.71
C PHE A 164 40.46 -19.42 -15.24
N ALA A 165 39.76 -20.54 -15.07
CA ALA A 165 38.31 -20.58 -14.82
C ALA A 165 37.88 -19.93 -13.50
N GLY A 166 38.75 -19.91 -12.47
CA GLY A 166 38.47 -19.38 -11.13
C GLY A 166 39.01 -17.97 -10.88
N ARG A 167 39.25 -17.16 -11.94
CA ARG A 167 39.91 -15.85 -11.82
C ARG A 167 39.17 -14.91 -10.89
N VAL A 168 37.84 -14.89 -10.95
CA VAL A 168 36.98 -14.06 -10.10
C VAL A 168 37.18 -14.40 -8.63
N GLU A 169 37.06 -15.69 -8.29
CA GLU A 169 37.23 -16.18 -6.93
C GLU A 169 38.65 -15.91 -6.41
N ALA A 170 39.69 -16.08 -7.25
CA ALA A 170 41.06 -15.78 -6.88
C ALA A 170 41.29 -14.27 -6.62
N MET A 171 40.68 -13.39 -7.43
CA MET A 171 40.72 -11.94 -7.19
C MET A 171 40.03 -11.57 -5.87
N ASP A 172 38.86 -12.13 -5.58
CA ASP A 172 38.12 -11.88 -4.33
C ASP A 172 38.92 -12.30 -3.09
N VAL A 173 39.64 -13.43 -3.20
CA VAL A 173 40.54 -13.91 -2.15
C VAL A 173 41.71 -12.93 -1.95
N LEU A 174 42.41 -12.58 -3.03
CA LEU A 174 43.56 -11.65 -2.97
C LEU A 174 43.17 -10.29 -2.40
N VAL A 175 42.06 -9.71 -2.84
CA VAL A 175 41.58 -8.41 -2.35
C VAL A 175 41.21 -8.49 -0.88
N GLY A 176 40.57 -9.58 -0.45
CA GLY A 176 40.11 -9.79 0.92
C GLY A 176 41.23 -9.69 1.97
N PHE A 177 42.40 -10.30 1.71
CA PHE A 177 43.52 -10.28 2.67
C PHE A 177 44.63 -9.28 2.31
N ALA A 178 44.94 -9.08 1.02
CA ALA A 178 46.08 -8.24 0.60
C ALA A 178 45.70 -6.77 0.31
N ARG A 179 44.40 -6.47 0.11
CA ARG A 179 43.90 -5.10 -0.14
C ARG A 179 44.69 -4.41 -1.27
N HIS A 180 45.23 -3.21 -1.05
CA HIS A 180 46.11 -2.49 -1.99
C HIS A 180 47.31 -3.31 -2.54
N GLN A 181 47.84 -4.29 -1.79
CA GLN A 181 48.93 -5.14 -2.29
C GLN A 181 48.48 -6.08 -3.42
N ALA A 182 47.17 -6.27 -3.63
CA ALA A 182 46.63 -7.04 -4.74
C ALA A 182 46.62 -6.29 -6.08
N ILE A 183 46.94 -4.99 -6.12
CA ILE A 183 46.89 -4.16 -7.35
C ILE A 183 47.69 -4.78 -8.52
N PRO A 184 48.93 -5.30 -8.33
CA PRO A 184 49.66 -5.95 -9.42
C PRO A 184 48.94 -7.18 -10.01
N ALA A 185 48.28 -7.97 -9.15
CA ALA A 185 47.52 -9.15 -9.58
C ALA A 185 46.23 -8.74 -10.31
N LEU A 186 45.52 -7.72 -9.83
CA LEU A 186 44.36 -7.16 -10.52
C LEU A 186 44.75 -6.58 -11.88
N ARG A 187 45.89 -5.89 -11.98
CA ARG A 187 46.43 -5.42 -13.26
C ARG A 187 46.70 -6.56 -14.23
N ALA A 188 47.25 -7.68 -13.76
CA ALA A 188 47.43 -8.87 -14.59
C ALA A 188 46.08 -9.45 -15.06
N ALA A 189 45.06 -9.44 -14.19
CA ALA A 189 43.70 -9.84 -14.56
C ALA A 189 43.09 -8.95 -15.65
N LEU A 190 43.36 -7.64 -15.61
CA LEU A 190 42.91 -6.70 -16.64
C LEU A 190 43.52 -6.99 -18.02
N LEU A 191 44.75 -7.52 -18.07
CA LEU A 191 45.44 -7.85 -19.32
C LEU A 191 45.03 -9.22 -19.88
N ALA A 192 44.83 -10.22 -19.01
CA ALA A 192 44.60 -11.61 -19.42
C ALA A 192 43.13 -12.06 -19.40
N GLY A 193 42.26 -11.29 -18.75
CA GLY A 193 40.87 -11.68 -18.47
C GLY A 193 39.86 -11.37 -19.57
N SER A 194 38.73 -12.08 -19.52
CA SER A 194 37.55 -11.78 -20.34
C SER A 194 36.90 -10.44 -19.93
N PRO A 195 36.05 -9.82 -20.77
CA PRO A 195 35.41 -8.54 -20.44
C PRO A 195 34.68 -8.53 -19.08
N GLN A 196 34.04 -9.65 -18.70
CA GLN A 196 33.35 -9.79 -17.41
C GLN A 196 34.33 -9.83 -16.24
N GLU A 197 35.47 -10.53 -16.41
CA GLU A 197 36.55 -10.57 -15.43
C GLU A 197 37.23 -9.21 -15.27
N LYS A 198 37.45 -8.47 -16.38
CA LYS A 198 37.98 -7.11 -16.37
C LYS A 198 37.06 -6.17 -15.59
N VAL A 199 35.75 -6.22 -15.83
CA VAL A 199 34.75 -5.43 -15.08
C VAL A 199 34.81 -5.75 -13.58
N HIS A 200 34.97 -7.03 -13.21
CA HIS A 200 35.10 -7.42 -11.80
C HIS A 200 36.38 -6.89 -11.15
N ALA A 201 37.51 -7.00 -11.85
CA ALA A 201 38.79 -6.45 -11.41
C ALA A 201 38.72 -4.91 -11.24
N LEU A 202 38.09 -4.21 -12.19
CA LEU A 202 37.89 -2.76 -12.13
C LEU A 202 37.04 -2.36 -10.92
N LYS A 203 35.99 -3.11 -10.56
CA LYS A 203 35.19 -2.83 -9.35
C LYS A 203 36.02 -2.91 -8.07
N HIS A 204 36.93 -3.88 -7.99
CA HIS A 204 37.87 -3.99 -6.87
C HIS A 204 38.85 -2.83 -6.83
N LEU A 205 39.42 -2.46 -7.99
CA LEU A 205 40.34 -1.32 -8.08
C LEU A 205 39.65 0.00 -7.74
N GLY A 206 38.37 0.19 -8.07
CA GLY A 206 37.59 1.39 -7.73
C GLY A 206 37.12 1.48 -6.27
N ASN A 207 37.40 0.46 -5.43
CA ASN A 207 36.98 0.44 -4.04
C ASN A 207 37.92 1.29 -3.15
N ALA A 208 37.57 2.57 -2.97
CA ALA A 208 38.36 3.54 -2.23
C ALA A 208 38.74 3.10 -0.79
N PRO A 209 37.84 2.54 0.05
CA PRO A 209 38.20 1.99 1.35
C PRO A 209 39.30 0.92 1.33
N VAL A 210 39.40 0.13 0.26
CA VAL A 210 40.34 -0.99 0.14
C VAL A 210 41.66 -0.55 -0.51
N MET A 211 41.58 0.31 -1.53
CA MET A 211 42.72 0.74 -2.35
C MET A 211 43.34 2.06 -1.90
N GLY A 212 42.74 2.77 -0.95
CA GLY A 212 43.13 4.13 -0.54
C GLY A 212 44.54 4.31 0.03
N LYS A 213 45.30 3.22 0.29
CA LYS A 213 46.72 3.30 0.66
C LYS A 213 47.65 3.53 -0.53
N ASP A 214 47.25 3.14 -1.73
CA ASP A 214 48.02 3.35 -2.97
C ASP A 214 47.07 3.60 -4.16
N PRO A 215 46.37 4.75 -4.17
CA PRO A 215 45.47 5.10 -5.27
C PRO A 215 46.22 5.33 -6.58
N ALA A 216 47.47 5.78 -6.54
CA ALA A 216 48.29 6.04 -7.72
C ALA A 216 48.56 4.76 -8.52
N ALA A 217 48.90 3.65 -7.85
CA ALA A 217 49.08 2.37 -8.53
C ALA A 217 47.78 1.84 -9.14
N ALA A 218 46.65 2.03 -8.46
CA ALA A 218 45.34 1.63 -8.97
C ALA A 218 44.92 2.46 -10.20
N LEU A 219 45.09 3.79 -10.16
CA LEU A 219 44.83 4.68 -11.30
C LEU A 219 45.69 4.30 -12.51
N LYS A 220 46.99 4.04 -12.30
CA LYS A 220 47.90 3.59 -13.37
C LYS A 220 47.50 2.24 -13.96
N ALA A 221 46.85 1.36 -13.19
CA ALA A 221 46.33 0.09 -13.68
C ALA A 221 45.03 0.26 -14.49
N ILE A 222 44.17 1.21 -14.12
CA ILE A 222 42.88 1.47 -14.79
C ILE A 222 43.05 2.31 -16.07
N ALA A 223 43.95 3.30 -16.07
CA ALA A 223 44.10 4.29 -17.15
C ALA A 223 44.17 3.71 -18.58
N PRO A 224 44.90 2.59 -18.85
CA PRO A 224 44.95 2.02 -20.20
C PRO A 224 43.60 1.53 -20.74
N LEU A 225 42.63 1.23 -19.87
CA LEU A 225 41.29 0.76 -20.25
C LEU A 225 40.30 1.90 -20.51
N LEU A 226 40.72 3.16 -20.35
CA LEU A 226 39.97 4.34 -20.77
C LEU A 226 40.14 4.62 -22.27
N ASP A 227 40.84 3.77 -23.02
CA ASP A 227 40.90 3.88 -24.48
C ASP A 227 39.70 3.16 -25.12
N ALA A 228 38.65 3.93 -25.42
CA ALA A 228 37.40 3.41 -25.98
C ALA A 228 37.54 2.79 -27.38
N GLN A 229 38.66 3.00 -28.07
CA GLN A 229 38.91 2.38 -29.37
C GLN A 229 39.47 0.94 -29.24
N LYS A 230 40.03 0.60 -28.08
CA LYS A 230 40.72 -0.68 -27.86
C LYS A 230 39.96 -1.65 -26.97
N GLU A 231 38.95 -1.18 -26.23
CA GLU A 231 38.22 -1.98 -25.24
C GLU A 231 36.72 -1.99 -25.49
N GLN A 232 36.04 -3.00 -24.94
CA GLN A 232 34.59 -3.13 -25.05
C GLN A 232 33.86 -2.11 -24.16
N GLU A 233 32.71 -1.61 -24.62
CA GLU A 233 31.92 -0.59 -23.93
C GLU A 233 31.69 -0.87 -22.42
N PRO A 234 31.29 -2.08 -21.96
CA PRO A 234 31.09 -2.34 -20.53
C PRO A 234 32.36 -2.20 -19.68
N VAL A 235 33.53 -2.50 -20.27
CA VAL A 235 34.84 -2.38 -19.60
C VAL A 235 35.19 -0.90 -19.45
N VAL A 236 35.02 -0.11 -20.51
CA VAL A 236 35.29 1.33 -20.51
C VAL A 236 34.39 2.06 -19.52
N ILE A 237 33.08 1.75 -19.50
CA ILE A 237 32.13 2.34 -18.53
C ILE A 237 32.55 2.04 -17.09
N GLN A 238 32.90 0.79 -16.79
CA GLN A 238 33.35 0.43 -15.44
C GLN A 238 34.70 1.08 -15.11
N ALA A 239 35.59 1.24 -16.10
CA ALA A 239 36.88 1.91 -15.92
C ALA A 239 36.67 3.39 -15.57
N ILE A 240 35.76 4.09 -16.25
CA ILE A 240 35.37 5.47 -15.93
C ILE A 240 34.91 5.59 -14.47
N LEU A 241 33.99 4.72 -14.03
CA LEU A 241 33.46 4.75 -12.67
C LEU A 241 34.54 4.47 -11.62
N SER A 242 35.35 3.43 -11.86
CA SER A 242 36.42 3.03 -10.93
C SER A 242 37.55 4.04 -10.86
N PHE A 243 37.91 4.66 -11.99
CA PHE A 243 38.91 5.74 -12.03
C PHE A 243 38.39 6.96 -11.27
N SER A 244 37.13 7.36 -11.51
CA SER A 244 36.49 8.49 -10.83
C SER A 244 36.36 8.31 -9.31
N ALA A 245 36.28 7.07 -8.84
CA ALA A 245 36.24 6.75 -7.42
C ALA A 245 37.59 6.96 -6.69
N LEU A 246 38.70 7.12 -7.42
CA LEU A 246 40.04 7.29 -6.83
C LEU A 246 40.75 8.58 -7.27
N ALA A 247 40.46 9.09 -8.46
CA ALA A 247 41.17 10.19 -9.09
C ALA A 247 41.05 11.51 -8.32
N SER A 248 42.09 12.34 -8.42
CA SER A 248 41.97 13.77 -8.12
C SER A 248 41.10 14.47 -9.18
N GLU A 249 40.69 15.71 -8.92
CA GLU A 249 39.91 16.47 -9.92
C GLU A 249 40.70 16.69 -11.22
N ASP A 250 42.00 16.97 -11.11
CA ASP A 250 42.87 17.21 -12.27
C ASP A 250 43.04 15.94 -13.11
N ASP A 251 43.36 14.81 -12.46
CA ASP A 251 43.44 13.50 -13.14
C ASP A 251 42.10 13.11 -13.77
N TRP A 252 40.98 13.43 -13.09
CA TRP A 252 39.66 13.14 -13.62
C TRP A 252 39.41 13.88 -14.93
N PHE A 253 39.70 15.18 -14.98
CA PHE A 253 39.49 15.94 -16.22
C PHE A 253 40.47 15.57 -17.33
N GLU A 254 41.70 15.19 -16.99
CA GLU A 254 42.71 14.74 -17.96
C GLU A 254 42.29 13.42 -18.63
N TYR A 255 41.89 12.42 -17.85
CA TYR A 255 41.65 11.07 -18.36
C TYR A 255 40.19 10.75 -18.65
N VAL A 256 39.24 11.26 -17.85
CA VAL A 256 37.81 10.96 -17.96
C VAL A 256 37.03 12.09 -18.63
N GLY A 257 37.50 13.34 -18.54
CA GLY A 257 36.80 14.51 -19.04
C GLY A 257 36.36 14.42 -20.51
N ILE A 258 37.15 13.74 -21.36
CA ILE A 258 36.83 13.50 -22.78
C ILE A 258 35.49 12.74 -22.99
N PHE A 259 35.09 11.90 -22.03
CA PHE A 259 33.87 11.10 -22.12
C PHE A 259 32.59 11.88 -21.88
N LEU A 260 32.69 13.10 -21.35
CA LEU A 260 31.55 13.99 -21.24
C LEU A 260 30.93 14.25 -22.62
N ASP A 261 31.75 14.31 -23.67
CA ASP A 261 31.33 14.60 -25.05
C ASP A 261 31.26 13.34 -25.94
N SER A 262 31.21 12.13 -25.34
CA SER A 262 31.04 10.87 -26.08
C SER A 262 29.66 10.75 -26.72
N ASP A 263 29.57 10.09 -27.88
CA ASP A 263 28.31 9.73 -28.54
C ASP A 263 27.51 8.67 -27.74
N THR A 264 28.18 7.94 -26.85
CA THR A 264 27.55 6.86 -26.07
C THR A 264 26.99 7.41 -24.75
N LEU A 265 25.66 7.47 -24.64
CA LEU A 265 24.98 8.02 -23.45
C LEU A 265 25.38 7.32 -22.14
N ALA A 266 25.72 6.04 -22.18
CA ALA A 266 26.16 5.29 -21.01
C ALA A 266 27.55 5.77 -20.50
N MET A 267 28.46 6.13 -21.39
CA MET A 267 29.77 6.69 -21.04
C MET A 267 29.64 8.12 -20.51
N VAL A 268 28.82 8.95 -21.16
CA VAL A 268 28.52 10.31 -20.67
C VAL A 268 27.90 10.26 -19.28
N LYS A 269 26.96 9.34 -19.05
CA LYS A 269 26.35 9.14 -17.73
C LYS A 269 27.40 8.72 -16.70
N ALA A 270 28.25 7.75 -17.02
CA ALA A 270 29.31 7.30 -16.11
C ALA A 270 30.31 8.41 -15.76
N ALA A 271 30.64 9.27 -16.73
CA ALA A 271 31.47 10.45 -16.49
C ALA A 271 30.75 11.46 -15.57
N VAL A 272 29.48 11.77 -15.82
CA VAL A 272 28.69 12.65 -14.94
C VAL A 272 28.59 12.08 -13.51
N ASP A 273 28.39 10.77 -13.37
CA ASP A 273 28.37 10.09 -12.07
C ASP A 273 29.74 10.14 -11.35
N GLY A 274 30.83 10.33 -12.10
CA GLY A 274 32.18 10.54 -11.55
C GLY A 274 32.37 11.91 -10.89
N LEU A 275 31.63 12.93 -11.33
CA LEU A 275 31.74 14.31 -10.84
C LEU A 275 31.14 14.53 -9.44
N ARG A 276 30.40 13.56 -8.92
CA ARG A 276 29.64 13.62 -7.65
C ARG A 276 30.46 14.01 -6.42
N ARG A 277 31.78 13.86 -6.49
CA ARG A 277 32.71 14.03 -5.36
C ARG A 277 33.45 15.35 -5.37
N PHE A 278 33.37 16.11 -6.47
CA PHE A 278 34.11 17.35 -6.64
C PHE A 278 33.17 18.55 -6.52
N ASN A 279 33.59 19.55 -5.75
CA ASN A 279 32.82 20.79 -5.53
C ASN A 279 33.66 21.99 -6.00
N SER A 280 33.83 22.11 -7.32
CA SER A 280 34.60 23.21 -7.92
C SER A 280 33.77 23.94 -8.97
N VAL A 281 34.17 25.17 -9.29
CA VAL A 281 33.54 25.97 -10.35
C VAL A 281 33.63 25.27 -11.71
N ARG A 282 34.74 24.56 -11.96
CA ARG A 282 34.97 23.81 -13.20
C ARG A 282 33.96 22.66 -13.35
N VAL A 283 33.67 21.97 -12.25
CA VAL A 283 32.69 20.87 -12.20
C VAL A 283 31.28 21.40 -12.40
N MET A 284 30.91 22.49 -11.72
CA MET A 284 29.59 23.11 -11.90
C MET A 284 29.36 23.55 -13.36
N ALA A 285 30.36 24.18 -13.98
CA ALA A 285 30.27 24.56 -15.40
C ALA A 285 30.10 23.35 -16.34
N ALA A 286 30.74 22.22 -16.04
CA ALA A 286 30.57 20.99 -16.82
C ALA A 286 29.16 20.39 -16.66
N LEU A 287 28.65 20.34 -15.42
CA LEU A 287 27.30 19.85 -15.11
C LEU A 287 26.23 20.75 -15.73
N GLU A 288 26.36 22.08 -15.64
CA GLU A 288 25.46 23.05 -16.27
C GLU A 288 25.38 22.88 -17.79
N ARG A 289 26.53 22.71 -18.45
CA ARG A 289 26.58 22.45 -19.91
C ARG A 289 25.79 21.20 -20.27
N LYS A 290 25.94 20.11 -19.50
CA LYS A 290 25.20 18.86 -19.72
C LYS A 290 23.74 18.95 -19.33
N MET A 291 23.39 19.79 -18.36
CA MET A 291 21.99 20.09 -18.04
C MET A 291 21.28 20.77 -19.22
N ARG A 292 21.94 21.73 -19.87
CA ARG A 292 21.43 22.46 -21.04
C ARG A 292 21.30 21.58 -22.28
N ALA A 293 22.40 20.98 -22.70
CA ALA A 293 22.48 20.29 -24.00
C ALA A 293 22.13 18.79 -23.94
N GLY A 294 22.14 18.17 -22.76
CA GLY A 294 21.98 16.72 -22.63
C GLY A 294 20.54 16.23 -22.80
N PRO A 295 20.32 14.98 -23.24
CA PRO A 295 19.01 14.35 -23.24
C PRO A 295 18.53 14.06 -21.81
N ARG A 296 17.25 13.70 -21.66
CA ARG A 296 16.58 13.47 -20.36
C ARG A 296 17.41 12.60 -19.40
N ILE A 297 18.01 11.51 -19.89
CA ILE A 297 18.77 10.57 -19.05
C ILE A 297 20.03 11.21 -18.44
N ILE A 298 20.70 12.09 -19.19
CA ILE A 298 21.88 12.82 -18.73
C ILE A 298 21.48 13.94 -17.78
N ARG A 299 20.39 14.66 -18.06
CA ARG A 299 19.85 15.68 -17.14
C ARG A 299 19.52 15.11 -15.77
N ILE A 300 18.91 13.93 -15.72
CA ILE A 300 18.64 13.23 -14.45
C ILE A 300 19.95 12.81 -13.76
N ALA A 301 20.94 12.34 -14.51
CA ALA A 301 22.26 12.01 -13.95
C ALA A 301 22.95 13.25 -13.36
N VAL A 302 22.87 14.40 -14.03
CA VAL A 302 23.36 15.68 -13.52
C VAL A 302 22.65 16.05 -12.22
N LEU A 303 21.33 15.94 -12.14
CA LEU A 303 20.58 16.21 -10.91
C LEU A 303 21.00 15.30 -9.75
N ASN A 304 21.25 14.01 -10.00
CA ASN A 304 21.78 13.07 -9.00
C ASN A 304 23.21 13.43 -8.57
N ALA A 305 23.99 14.08 -9.45
CA ALA A 305 25.31 14.56 -9.11
C ALA A 305 25.28 15.83 -8.26
N LEU A 306 24.40 16.77 -8.59
CA LEU A 306 24.16 17.97 -7.79
C LEU A 306 23.66 17.63 -6.38
N GLU A 307 22.77 16.64 -6.24
CA GLU A 307 22.31 16.12 -4.95
C GLU A 307 23.47 15.59 -4.09
N ALA A 308 24.41 14.87 -4.72
CA ALA A 308 25.57 14.32 -4.01
C ALA A 308 26.56 15.42 -3.57
N ILE A 309 26.77 16.45 -4.39
CA ILE A 309 27.66 17.57 -4.06
C ILE A 309 27.08 18.40 -2.93
N GLY A 310 25.79 18.75 -3.02
CA GLY A 310 25.02 19.37 -1.94
C GLY A 310 25.63 20.65 -1.36
N SER A 311 26.14 21.54 -2.22
CA SER A 311 26.66 22.87 -1.85
C SER A 311 25.78 23.98 -2.43
N ASP A 312 25.87 25.20 -1.91
CA ASP A 312 25.11 26.35 -2.45
C ASP A 312 25.35 26.61 -3.95
N ALA A 313 26.49 26.17 -4.48
CA ALA A 313 26.84 26.28 -5.90
C ALA A 313 25.95 25.43 -6.82
N VAL A 314 25.16 24.49 -6.27
CA VAL A 314 24.20 23.68 -7.05
C VAL A 314 22.87 24.41 -7.33
N LEU A 315 22.62 25.56 -6.67
CA LEU A 315 21.36 26.28 -6.81
C LEU A 315 21.10 26.77 -8.24
N PRO A 316 22.04 27.46 -8.94
CA PRO A 316 21.80 27.91 -10.31
C PRO A 316 21.35 26.80 -11.29
N PRO A 317 22.04 25.63 -11.39
CA PRO A 317 21.60 24.56 -12.28
C PRO A 317 20.28 23.91 -11.85
N LEU A 318 20.00 23.81 -10.54
CA LEU A 318 18.70 23.29 -10.06
C LEU A 318 17.55 24.20 -10.46
N VAL A 319 17.75 25.51 -10.44
CA VAL A 319 16.70 26.47 -10.79
C VAL A 319 16.40 26.43 -12.28
N GLU A 320 17.45 26.34 -13.10
CA GLU A 320 17.30 26.10 -14.53
C GLU A 320 16.54 24.79 -14.80
N ALA A 321 16.78 23.75 -14.00
CA ALA A 321 16.05 22.49 -14.06
C ALA A 321 14.57 22.59 -13.63
N LEU A 322 14.26 23.46 -12.67
CA LEU A 322 12.89 23.72 -12.21
C LEU A 322 12.05 24.46 -13.27
N ALA A 323 12.67 25.31 -14.07
CA ALA A 323 12.01 25.99 -15.21
C ALA A 323 11.92 25.11 -16.47
N HIS A 324 12.40 23.88 -16.42
CA HIS A 324 12.55 23.04 -17.60
C HIS A 324 11.19 22.56 -18.17
N ASN A 325 11.02 22.50 -19.49
CA ASN A 325 9.74 22.11 -20.11
C ASN A 325 9.30 20.65 -19.84
N GLN A 326 10.24 19.73 -19.69
CA GLN A 326 9.99 18.32 -19.36
C GLN A 326 9.63 18.13 -17.87
N VAL A 327 8.40 17.63 -17.62
CA VAL A 327 7.89 17.32 -16.27
C VAL A 327 8.84 16.45 -15.45
N PRO A 328 9.45 15.35 -15.97
CA PRO A 328 10.31 14.49 -15.16
C PRO A 328 11.58 15.19 -14.65
N VAL A 329 12.10 16.16 -15.40
CA VAL A 329 13.30 16.93 -15.02
C VAL A 329 12.94 17.91 -13.90
N ARG A 330 11.80 18.61 -14.02
CA ARG A 330 11.31 19.50 -12.97
C ARG A 330 11.05 18.77 -11.66
N ASN A 331 10.34 17.64 -11.73
CA ASN A 331 9.98 16.87 -10.54
C ASN A 331 11.23 16.32 -9.85
N ARG A 332 12.24 15.87 -10.61
CA ARG A 332 13.50 15.42 -10.00
C ARG A 332 14.27 16.59 -9.39
N ALA A 333 14.32 17.75 -10.05
CA ALA A 333 15.00 18.93 -9.49
C ALA A 333 14.33 19.42 -8.20
N ALA A 334 12.99 19.38 -8.13
CA ALA A 334 12.22 19.67 -6.93
C ALA A 334 12.54 18.69 -5.79
N GLU A 335 12.59 17.38 -6.09
CA GLU A 335 12.94 16.37 -5.11
C GLU A 335 14.37 16.57 -4.59
N VAL A 336 15.34 16.84 -5.46
CA VAL A 336 16.73 17.13 -5.06
C VAL A 336 16.78 18.34 -4.13
N LEU A 337 16.08 19.42 -4.48
CA LEU A 337 16.04 20.63 -3.67
C LEU A 337 15.43 20.38 -2.29
N LYS A 338 14.36 19.57 -2.23
CA LYS A 338 13.73 19.14 -0.98
C LYS A 338 14.66 18.27 -0.12
N GLN A 339 15.38 17.31 -0.72
CA GLN A 339 16.32 16.46 0.01
C GLN A 339 17.48 17.28 0.58
N LEU A 340 18.09 18.16 -0.22
CA LEU A 340 19.16 19.05 0.25
C LEU A 340 18.70 19.99 1.37
N SER A 341 17.45 20.44 1.29
CA SER A 341 16.77 21.19 2.35
C SER A 341 16.62 20.37 3.64
N MET A 342 16.13 19.13 3.54
CA MET A 342 15.95 18.23 4.70
C MET A 342 17.28 17.85 5.36
N GLU A 343 18.35 17.71 4.57
CA GLU A 343 19.71 17.44 5.05
C GLU A 343 20.39 18.68 5.68
N GLY A 344 19.75 19.85 5.62
CA GLY A 344 20.31 21.11 6.17
C GLY A 344 21.47 21.68 5.37
N LYS A 345 21.67 21.23 4.13
CA LYS A 345 22.77 21.64 3.25
C LYS A 345 22.53 22.97 2.54
N LEU A 346 21.28 23.45 2.52
CA LEU A 346 20.86 24.70 1.90
C LEU A 346 20.05 25.55 2.88
N ASP A 347 20.23 26.87 2.84
CA ASP A 347 19.32 27.81 3.51
C ASP A 347 18.00 27.86 2.73
N VAL A 348 17.06 27.03 3.18
CA VAL A 348 15.75 26.82 2.55
C VAL A 348 14.93 28.10 2.52
N SER A 349 14.99 28.89 3.60
CA SER A 349 14.26 30.16 3.72
C SER A 349 14.71 31.17 2.67
N ARG A 350 16.03 31.34 2.50
CA ARG A 350 16.59 32.22 1.45
C ARG A 350 16.26 31.70 0.06
N THR A 351 16.39 30.40 -0.15
CA THR A 351 16.16 29.76 -1.44
C THR A 351 14.71 29.91 -1.89
N VAL A 352 13.75 29.64 -1.00
CA VAL A 352 12.32 29.75 -1.30
C VAL A 352 11.92 31.20 -1.61
N ILE A 353 12.40 32.18 -0.83
CA ILE A 353 12.12 33.60 -1.12
C ILE A 353 12.66 34.01 -2.49
N TRP A 354 13.86 33.53 -2.83
CA TRP A 354 14.46 33.82 -4.12
C TRP A 354 13.69 33.15 -5.27
N LEU A 355 13.25 31.90 -5.11
CA LEU A 355 12.42 31.19 -6.09
C LEU A 355 11.05 31.85 -6.30
N LEU A 356 10.43 32.35 -5.22
CA LEU A 356 9.16 33.09 -5.29
C LEU A 356 9.29 34.42 -6.05
N ARG A 357 10.51 34.94 -6.24
CA ARG A 357 10.76 36.14 -7.08
C ARG A 357 10.99 35.79 -8.56
N SER A 358 10.94 34.52 -8.93
CA SER A 358 11.12 34.11 -10.32
C SER A 358 10.00 34.64 -11.21
N ARG A 359 10.35 35.05 -12.43
CA ARG A 359 9.37 35.42 -13.46
C ARG A 359 8.56 34.22 -13.94
N ASP A 360 9.12 33.01 -13.83
CA ASP A 360 8.45 31.78 -14.25
C ASP A 360 7.46 31.31 -13.18
N VAL A 361 6.18 31.21 -13.57
CA VAL A 361 5.10 30.75 -12.69
C VAL A 361 5.32 29.33 -12.15
N ASN A 362 5.93 28.44 -12.93
CA ASN A 362 6.19 27.06 -12.50
C ASN A 362 7.24 27.02 -11.38
N VAL A 363 8.25 27.89 -11.47
CA VAL A 363 9.27 28.03 -10.42
C VAL A 363 8.65 28.58 -9.15
N ARG A 364 7.75 29.58 -9.25
CA ARG A 364 7.03 30.12 -8.09
C ARG A 364 6.09 29.07 -7.47
N ARG A 365 5.34 28.33 -8.27
CA ARG A 365 4.46 27.24 -7.79
C ARG A 365 5.26 26.15 -7.07
N MET A 366 6.40 25.76 -7.63
CA MET A 366 7.26 24.78 -6.97
C MET A 366 7.81 25.30 -5.64
N ALA A 367 8.20 26.57 -5.58
CA ALA A 367 8.62 27.19 -4.33
C ALA A 367 7.53 27.04 -3.24
N THR A 368 6.26 27.16 -3.60
CA THR A 368 5.14 26.96 -2.65
C THR A 368 5.01 25.53 -2.11
N GLU A 369 5.41 24.51 -2.87
CA GLU A 369 5.44 23.13 -2.38
C GLU A 369 6.52 22.94 -1.30
N ILE A 370 7.62 23.67 -1.42
CA ILE A 370 8.76 23.60 -0.50
C ILE A 370 8.48 24.38 0.79
N ILE A 371 7.71 25.48 0.75
CA ILE A 371 7.40 26.31 1.93
C ILE A 371 6.93 25.48 3.12
N ARG A 372 6.09 24.46 2.90
CA ARG A 372 5.53 23.60 3.97
C ARG A 372 6.57 22.73 4.67
N SER A 373 7.71 22.49 4.03
CA SER A 373 8.83 21.74 4.60
C SER A 373 9.85 22.63 5.32
N VAL A 374 9.65 23.95 5.29
CA VAL A 374 10.53 24.92 5.96
C VAL A 374 10.13 25.06 7.43
N ALA A 375 11.04 24.74 8.34
CA ALA A 375 10.91 25.14 9.73
C ALA A 375 11.29 26.63 9.87
N ASP A 376 10.45 27.44 10.50
CA ASP A 376 10.73 28.85 10.83
C ASP A 376 10.85 29.05 12.36
N PRO A 377 11.89 28.47 13.00
CA PRO A 377 12.07 28.58 14.44
C PRO A 377 12.34 30.02 14.90
N ASP A 378 13.03 30.81 14.07
CA ASP A 378 13.38 32.20 14.37
C ASP A 378 12.27 33.21 14.01
N GLN A 379 11.16 32.74 13.38
CA GLN A 379 10.00 33.55 13.03
C GLN A 379 10.33 34.73 12.09
N GLN A 380 11.36 34.56 11.25
CA GLN A 380 11.85 35.58 10.31
C GLN A 380 11.43 35.30 8.87
N PHE A 381 10.87 34.12 8.59
CA PHE A 381 10.52 33.68 7.25
C PHE A 381 9.11 34.12 6.86
N TRP A 382 8.10 33.92 7.72
CA TRP A 382 6.72 34.32 7.40
C TRP A 382 6.53 35.82 7.12
N PRO A 383 7.25 36.79 7.76
CA PRO A 383 7.10 38.21 7.40
C PRO A 383 7.53 38.51 5.96
N LYS A 384 8.48 37.74 5.42
CA LYS A 384 8.96 37.91 4.04
C LYS A 384 7.98 37.33 3.02
N LEU A 385 7.18 36.33 3.41
CA LEU A 385 6.12 35.74 2.60
C LEU A 385 4.91 36.67 2.43
N MET A 386 4.71 37.63 3.33
CA MET A 386 3.63 38.62 3.25
C MET A 386 3.63 39.41 1.94
N GLY A 387 4.81 39.73 1.39
CA GLY A 387 4.93 40.42 0.10
C GLY A 387 4.42 39.60 -1.09
N VAL A 388 4.36 38.28 -0.96
CA VAL A 388 3.93 37.34 -2.01
C VAL A 388 2.40 37.19 -2.04
N LEU A 389 1.69 37.72 -1.04
CA LEU A 389 0.21 37.80 -1.08
C LEU A 389 -0.31 38.66 -2.25
N ARG A 390 0.57 39.47 -2.86
CA ARG A 390 0.30 40.27 -4.05
C ARG A 390 0.83 39.64 -5.36
N ASP A 391 1.20 38.36 -5.35
CA ASP A 391 1.62 37.66 -6.58
C ASP A 391 0.50 37.70 -7.63
N GLU A 392 0.84 37.72 -8.92
CA GLU A 392 -0.13 37.70 -10.02
C GLU A 392 -0.88 36.36 -10.11
N ASP A 393 -0.21 35.24 -9.78
CA ASP A 393 -0.77 33.90 -9.88
C ASP A 393 -1.60 33.54 -8.64
N TRP A 394 -2.88 33.21 -8.86
CA TRP A 394 -3.82 32.87 -7.79
C TRP A 394 -3.39 31.65 -6.97
N TRP A 395 -2.83 30.62 -7.60
CA TRP A 395 -2.39 29.40 -6.91
C TRP A 395 -1.23 29.68 -5.95
N VAL A 396 -0.26 30.50 -6.38
CA VAL A 396 0.86 30.93 -5.53
C VAL A 396 0.33 31.67 -4.30
N ARG A 397 -0.61 32.62 -4.47
CA ARG A 397 -1.20 33.36 -3.34
C ARG A 397 -1.87 32.43 -2.32
N GLU A 398 -2.67 31.48 -2.81
CA GLU A 398 -3.43 30.56 -1.94
C GLU A 398 -2.50 29.60 -1.16
N ARG A 399 -1.46 29.07 -1.80
CA ARG A 399 -0.51 28.16 -1.12
C ARG A 399 0.39 28.89 -0.14
N VAL A 400 0.82 30.12 -0.46
CA VAL A 400 1.55 30.97 0.49
C VAL A 400 0.67 31.32 1.69
N MET A 401 -0.62 31.56 1.47
CA MET A 401 -1.59 31.81 2.54
C MET A 401 -1.69 30.62 3.50
N ASP A 402 -1.83 29.39 2.99
CA ASP A 402 -1.86 28.18 3.81
C ASP A 402 -0.61 28.08 4.69
N ALA A 403 0.56 28.34 4.10
CA ALA A 403 1.81 28.32 4.81
C ALA A 403 1.93 29.43 5.86
N LEU A 404 1.45 30.64 5.58
CA LEU A 404 1.46 31.75 6.55
C LEU A 404 0.66 31.41 7.81
N VAL A 405 -0.49 30.74 7.66
CA VAL A 405 -1.31 30.27 8.78
C VAL A 405 -0.56 29.23 9.61
N GLU A 406 0.09 28.26 8.95
CA GLU A 406 0.90 27.22 9.62
C GLU A 406 2.14 27.81 10.34
N LEU A 407 2.83 28.79 9.73
CA LEU A 407 4.10 29.33 10.22
C LEU A 407 3.94 30.48 11.25
N GLY A 408 3.03 31.42 11.00
CA GLY A 408 2.88 32.65 11.76
C GLY A 408 1.88 32.59 12.92
N GLY A 409 0.92 31.65 12.87
CA GLY A 409 -0.11 31.47 13.90
C GLY A 409 -0.80 32.78 14.30
N GLN A 410 -1.12 32.95 15.59
CA GLN A 410 -1.84 34.13 16.10
C GLN A 410 -1.02 35.45 16.06
N ARG A 411 0.30 35.41 15.86
CA ARG A 411 1.11 36.64 15.71
C ARG A 411 0.85 37.32 14.36
N LEU A 412 0.36 36.56 13.40
CA LEU A 412 -0.03 37.03 12.08
C LEU A 412 -1.25 37.96 12.13
N THR A 413 -2.11 37.83 13.15
CA THR A 413 -3.37 38.57 13.29
C THR A 413 -3.19 40.08 13.11
N LEU A 414 -2.23 40.70 13.81
CA LEU A 414 -2.02 42.16 13.73
C LEU A 414 -1.57 42.62 12.33
N HIS A 415 -0.80 41.79 11.62
CA HIS A 415 -0.27 42.11 10.30
C HIS A 415 -1.34 41.97 9.22
N ILE A 416 -2.18 40.93 9.32
CA ILE A 416 -3.27 40.69 8.38
C ILE A 416 -4.42 41.67 8.61
N VAL A 417 -4.70 42.08 9.85
CA VAL A 417 -5.68 43.15 10.14
C VAL A 417 -5.34 44.44 9.38
N ALA A 418 -4.06 44.76 9.20
CA ALA A 418 -3.65 45.94 8.43
C ALA A 418 -3.99 45.83 6.93
N LEU A 419 -4.13 44.61 6.39
CA LEU A 419 -4.52 44.37 5.00
C LEU A 419 -6.03 44.48 4.76
N LEU A 420 -6.85 44.57 5.83
CA LEU A 420 -8.29 44.80 5.70
C LEU A 420 -8.64 46.19 5.17
N THR A 421 -7.67 47.12 5.11
CA THR A 421 -7.84 48.46 4.54
C THR A 421 -7.09 48.63 3.22
N ASP A 422 -6.63 47.54 2.60
CA ASP A 422 -5.94 47.58 1.31
C ASP A 422 -6.87 48.08 0.19
N ALA A 423 -6.31 48.77 -0.81
CA ALA A 423 -7.07 49.27 -1.96
C ALA A 423 -7.69 48.13 -2.79
N SER A 424 -7.02 46.97 -2.86
CA SER A 424 -7.50 45.81 -3.61
C SER A 424 -8.52 45.00 -2.80
N ASP A 425 -9.73 44.84 -3.34
CA ASP A 425 -10.79 43.96 -2.82
C ASP A 425 -10.31 42.51 -2.66
N VAL A 426 -9.53 42.01 -3.63
CA VAL A 426 -8.94 40.67 -3.61
C VAL A 426 -8.05 40.47 -2.37
N ILE A 427 -7.22 41.46 -2.04
CA ILE A 427 -6.33 41.41 -0.86
C ILE A 427 -7.14 41.49 0.43
N ARG A 428 -8.13 42.39 0.50
CA ARG A 428 -9.01 42.50 1.67
C ARG A 428 -9.75 41.18 1.93
N ARG A 429 -10.28 40.55 0.89
CA ARG A 429 -10.95 39.24 1.00
C ARG A 429 -10.01 38.14 1.50
N PHE A 430 -8.78 38.10 1.00
CA PHE A 430 -7.78 37.16 1.50
C PHE A 430 -7.45 37.40 2.97
N ALA A 431 -7.29 38.66 3.37
CA ALA A 431 -7.03 39.03 4.75
C ALA A 431 -8.15 38.54 5.68
N VAL A 432 -9.41 38.74 5.28
CA VAL A 432 -10.58 38.21 5.99
C VAL A 432 -10.54 36.68 6.12
N SER A 433 -10.28 35.97 5.03
CA SER A 433 -10.22 34.50 5.02
C SER A 433 -9.14 33.95 5.96
N VAL A 434 -7.95 34.57 5.96
CA VAL A 434 -6.86 34.20 6.87
C VAL A 434 -7.26 34.41 8.32
N LEU A 435 -7.86 35.55 8.65
CA LEU A 435 -8.29 35.84 10.02
C LEU A 435 -9.36 34.85 10.51
N GLY A 436 -10.29 34.46 9.64
CA GLY A 436 -11.28 33.41 9.93
C GLY A 436 -10.65 32.04 10.22
N ARG A 437 -9.54 31.69 9.54
CA ARG A 437 -8.79 30.44 9.80
C ARG A 437 -7.94 30.51 11.07
N LEU A 438 -7.38 31.69 11.37
CA LEU A 438 -6.61 31.91 12.61
C LEU A 438 -7.49 31.86 13.86
N LYS A 439 -8.78 32.23 13.71
CA LYS A 439 -9.79 32.24 14.80
C LYS A 439 -9.35 33.03 16.03
N ASP A 440 -8.54 34.08 15.84
CA ASP A 440 -8.04 34.91 16.93
C ASP A 440 -9.08 35.99 17.29
N PRO A 441 -9.61 36.02 18.53
CA PRO A 441 -10.58 37.02 18.97
C PRO A 441 -10.08 38.46 18.84
N LYS A 442 -8.77 38.71 18.79
CA LYS A 442 -8.20 40.06 18.57
C LYS A 442 -8.60 40.66 17.22
N ALA A 443 -8.89 39.83 16.22
CA ALA A 443 -9.33 40.27 14.90
C ALA A 443 -10.80 40.73 14.88
N LEU A 444 -11.59 40.36 15.89
CA LEU A 444 -13.04 40.46 15.87
C LEU A 444 -13.53 41.90 15.59
N ARG A 445 -12.94 42.88 16.29
CA ARG A 445 -13.32 44.29 16.12
C ARG A 445 -13.11 44.77 14.69
N SER A 446 -11.98 44.43 14.09
CA SER A 446 -11.64 44.84 12.72
C SER A 446 -12.50 44.10 11.70
N LEU A 447 -12.76 42.81 11.89
CA LEU A 447 -13.64 42.04 11.01
C LEU A 447 -15.09 42.54 11.05
N VAL A 448 -15.62 42.87 12.22
CA VAL A 448 -16.96 43.48 12.36
C VAL A 448 -17.01 44.84 11.66
N GLN A 449 -15.95 45.65 11.79
CA GLN A 449 -15.85 46.93 11.08
C GLN A 449 -15.85 46.73 9.55
N THR A 450 -15.05 45.80 9.04
CA THR A 450 -15.02 45.45 7.60
C THR A 450 -16.38 44.95 7.12
N ALA A 451 -17.02 44.04 7.86
CA ALA A 451 -18.35 43.52 7.53
C ALA A 451 -19.42 44.62 7.43
N THR A 452 -19.26 45.71 8.17
CA THR A 452 -20.22 46.83 8.18
C THR A 452 -19.90 47.90 7.12
N GLN A 453 -18.61 48.21 6.92
CA GLN A 453 -18.17 49.44 6.23
C GLN A 453 -17.48 49.21 4.88
N ASP A 454 -17.13 47.99 4.48
CA ASP A 454 -16.41 47.78 3.21
C ASP A 454 -17.26 48.21 2.00
N ALA A 455 -16.61 48.57 0.90
CA ALA A 455 -17.31 48.92 -0.34
C ALA A 455 -17.71 47.67 -1.14
N ASP A 456 -16.96 46.58 -1.00
CA ASP A 456 -17.18 45.35 -1.75
C ASP A 456 -18.09 44.36 -1.00
N TRP A 457 -19.16 43.90 -1.66
CA TRP A 457 -20.13 42.98 -1.08
C TRP A 457 -19.52 41.63 -0.70
N TRP A 458 -18.59 41.10 -1.51
CA TRP A 458 -17.98 39.79 -1.26
C TRP A 458 -17.03 39.82 -0.05
N VAL A 459 -16.31 40.93 0.12
CA VAL A 459 -15.49 41.17 1.32
C VAL A 459 -16.38 41.22 2.57
N LYS A 460 -17.54 41.89 2.52
CA LYS A 460 -18.48 41.92 3.65
C LYS A 460 -19.01 40.53 4.00
N GLU A 461 -19.46 39.76 3.00
CA GLU A 461 -19.94 38.38 3.19
C GLU A 461 -18.86 37.51 3.85
N THR A 462 -17.66 37.49 3.29
CA THR A 462 -16.54 36.70 3.83
C THR A 462 -16.20 37.17 5.26
N ALA A 463 -16.37 38.46 5.57
CA ALA A 463 -16.10 38.99 6.90
C ALA A 463 -17.11 38.52 7.94
N ILE A 464 -18.38 38.41 7.56
CA ILE A 464 -19.43 37.83 8.41
C ILE A 464 -19.13 36.35 8.68
N GLU A 465 -18.72 35.58 7.65
CA GLU A 465 -18.30 34.18 7.81
C GLU A 465 -17.08 34.03 8.73
N ALA A 466 -16.08 34.91 8.58
CA ALA A 466 -14.89 34.91 9.43
C ALA A 466 -15.24 35.24 10.89
N VAL A 467 -16.16 36.19 11.12
CA VAL A 467 -16.69 36.48 12.46
C VAL A 467 -17.40 35.27 13.06
N ALA A 468 -18.21 34.57 12.26
CA ALA A 468 -18.88 33.34 12.69
C ALA A 468 -17.88 32.22 13.03
N ALA A 469 -16.81 32.08 12.23
CA ALA A 469 -15.77 31.07 12.43
C ALA A 469 -14.94 31.27 13.72
N ILE A 470 -14.79 32.53 14.18
CA ILE A 470 -14.22 32.86 15.50
C ILE A 470 -15.14 32.37 16.63
N ASN A 471 -16.46 32.37 16.39
CA ASN A 471 -17.50 31.90 17.30
C ASN A 471 -17.49 32.58 18.68
N ASP A 472 -17.35 33.92 18.70
CA ASP A 472 -17.40 34.73 19.92
C ASP A 472 -18.81 35.32 20.10
N ALA A 473 -19.48 34.98 21.22
CA ALA A 473 -20.83 35.44 21.52
C ALA A 473 -20.98 36.97 21.54
N ARG A 474 -19.89 37.72 21.79
CA ARG A 474 -19.89 39.20 21.75
C ARG A 474 -20.14 39.75 20.34
N ALA A 475 -19.94 38.95 19.30
CA ALA A 475 -20.15 39.35 17.92
C ALA A 475 -21.62 39.31 17.49
N VAL A 476 -22.46 38.54 18.20
CA VAL A 476 -23.88 38.32 17.85
C VAL A 476 -24.68 39.63 17.69
N PRO A 477 -24.60 40.62 18.60
CA PRO A 477 -25.33 41.88 18.44
C PRO A 477 -24.92 42.66 17.18
N TYR A 478 -23.66 42.54 16.75
CA TYR A 478 -23.15 43.21 15.56
C TYR A 478 -23.67 42.55 14.28
N ILE A 479 -23.71 41.22 14.22
CA ILE A 479 -24.30 40.51 13.07
C ILE A 479 -25.80 40.82 12.96
N VAL A 480 -26.51 40.87 14.09
CA VAL A 480 -27.92 41.28 14.13
C VAL A 480 -28.09 42.73 13.64
N HIS A 481 -27.18 43.63 14.00
CA HIS A 481 -27.20 45.00 13.50
C HIS A 481 -26.99 45.07 11.97
N ILE A 482 -25.98 44.37 11.43
CA ILE A 482 -25.71 44.31 9.99
C ILE A 482 -26.92 43.75 9.24
N MET A 483 -27.51 42.67 9.75
CA MET A 483 -28.73 42.05 9.21
C MET A 483 -29.92 43.02 9.13
N SER A 484 -30.04 43.93 10.11
CA SER A 484 -31.09 44.95 10.12
C SER A 484 -30.80 46.15 9.22
N ALA A 485 -29.52 46.43 8.94
CA ALA A 485 -29.07 47.61 8.20
C ALA A 485 -28.96 47.36 6.69
N ASP A 486 -28.62 46.14 6.28
CA ASP A 486 -28.38 45.78 4.88
C ASP A 486 -29.17 44.52 4.49
N ALA A 487 -30.12 44.69 3.56
CA ALA A 487 -31.00 43.60 3.12
C ALA A 487 -30.25 42.52 2.32
N ASP A 488 -29.22 42.90 1.58
CA ASP A 488 -28.47 41.99 0.71
C ASP A 488 -27.58 41.02 1.50
N LEU A 489 -27.23 41.39 2.74
CA LEU A 489 -26.43 40.56 3.64
C LEU A 489 -27.28 39.69 4.59
N GLN A 490 -28.60 39.82 4.57
CA GLN A 490 -29.51 39.05 5.43
C GLN A 490 -29.30 37.52 5.35
N PRO A 491 -29.14 36.90 4.16
CA PRO A 491 -28.90 35.45 4.07
C PRO A 491 -27.64 35.02 4.81
N VAL A 492 -26.55 35.76 4.61
CA VAL A 492 -25.24 35.48 5.20
C VAL A 492 -25.26 35.67 6.72
N CYS A 493 -25.89 36.76 7.18
CA CYS A 493 -26.08 37.01 8.61
C CYS A 493 -26.91 35.92 9.29
N LEU A 494 -28.00 35.46 8.66
CA LEU A 494 -28.81 34.36 9.19
C LEU A 494 -28.00 33.06 9.29
N GLN A 495 -27.19 32.74 8.29
CA GLN A 495 -26.32 31.57 8.31
C GLN A 495 -25.25 31.68 9.41
N ALA A 496 -24.60 32.83 9.53
CA ALA A 496 -23.61 33.10 10.58
C ALA A 496 -24.21 32.99 12.00
N LEU A 497 -25.41 33.54 12.23
CA LEU A 497 -26.10 33.41 13.51
C LEU A 497 -26.48 31.94 13.82
N MET A 498 -26.81 31.14 12.80
CA MET A 498 -27.02 29.70 12.97
C MET A 498 -25.72 28.99 13.34
N ASP A 499 -24.60 29.31 12.69
CA ASP A 499 -23.30 28.67 12.93
C ASP A 499 -22.72 29.02 14.30
N MET A 500 -23.00 30.23 14.79
CA MET A 500 -22.63 30.71 16.13
C MET A 500 -23.56 30.25 17.26
N GLU A 501 -24.58 29.44 16.95
CA GLU A 501 -25.58 28.98 17.93
C GLU A 501 -26.34 30.11 18.67
N ALA A 502 -26.57 31.24 18.00
CA ALA A 502 -27.04 32.49 18.60
C ALA A 502 -28.56 32.53 18.87
N LYS A 503 -29.09 31.63 19.71
CA LYS A 503 -30.53 31.51 20.01
C LYS A 503 -31.20 32.84 20.43
N THR A 504 -30.47 33.71 21.12
CA THR A 504 -30.98 35.01 21.61
C THR A 504 -31.39 35.98 20.50
N ALA A 505 -30.97 35.74 19.25
CA ALA A 505 -31.33 36.54 18.08
C ALA A 505 -32.73 36.22 17.50
N ALA A 506 -33.42 35.20 18.02
CA ALA A 506 -34.73 34.78 17.50
C ALA A 506 -35.79 35.90 17.40
N PRO A 507 -35.93 36.83 18.37
CA PRO A 507 -36.86 37.96 18.26
C PRO A 507 -36.51 38.92 17.10
N GLN A 508 -35.25 39.06 16.75
CA GLN A 508 -34.78 39.94 15.67
C GLN A 508 -34.83 39.25 14.30
N VAL A 509 -34.80 37.92 14.26
CA VAL A 509 -34.98 37.12 13.05
C VAL A 509 -36.46 36.97 12.68
N ALA A 510 -37.37 36.89 13.66
CA ALA A 510 -38.80 36.69 13.41
C ALA A 510 -39.45 37.70 12.43
N PRO A 511 -39.15 39.02 12.47
CA PRO A 511 -39.67 39.98 11.49
C PRO A 511 -39.28 39.67 10.04
N LEU A 512 -38.12 39.05 9.80
CA LEU A 512 -37.65 38.69 8.46
C LEU A 512 -38.49 37.59 7.81
N CYS A 513 -39.35 36.91 8.57
CA CYS A 513 -40.39 36.06 8.01
C CYS A 513 -41.32 36.84 7.07
N SER A 514 -41.40 38.18 7.16
CA SER A 514 -42.21 39.00 6.24
C SER A 514 -41.37 39.70 5.16
N SER A 515 -40.09 39.33 4.97
CA SER A 515 -39.21 39.93 3.97
C SER A 515 -39.70 39.68 2.54
N GLU A 516 -39.42 40.59 1.61
CA GLU A 516 -39.77 40.44 0.18
C GLU A 516 -39.02 39.26 -0.46
N SER A 517 -37.78 38.99 -0.01
CA SER A 517 -36.95 37.90 -0.53
C SER A 517 -37.38 36.53 0.03
N ALA A 518 -37.68 35.60 -0.87
CA ALA A 518 -38.08 34.24 -0.50
C ALA A 518 -36.96 33.46 0.21
N ASP A 519 -35.69 33.69 -0.17
CA ASP A 519 -34.54 33.02 0.46
C ASP A 519 -34.34 33.51 1.89
N VAL A 520 -34.53 34.81 2.15
CA VAL A 520 -34.49 35.36 3.51
C VAL A 520 -35.61 34.79 4.37
N ARG A 521 -36.84 34.72 3.85
CA ARG A 521 -37.96 34.10 4.57
C ARG A 521 -37.69 32.63 4.90
N TYR A 522 -37.11 31.89 3.95
CA TYR A 522 -36.74 30.49 4.15
C TYR A 522 -35.66 30.31 5.22
N LEU A 523 -34.60 31.12 5.17
CA LEU A 523 -33.51 31.09 6.15
C LEU A 523 -33.99 31.54 7.55
N ALA A 524 -34.88 32.51 7.65
CA ALA A 524 -35.49 32.92 8.91
C ALA A 524 -36.29 31.76 9.54
N VAL A 525 -37.07 31.03 8.73
CA VAL A 525 -37.78 29.82 9.18
C VAL A 525 -36.80 28.73 9.62
N LYS A 526 -35.72 28.49 8.88
CA LYS A 526 -34.66 27.54 9.27
C LYS A 526 -33.97 27.91 10.59
N PHE A 527 -33.68 29.18 10.79
CA PHE A 527 -33.09 29.68 12.03
C PHE A 527 -34.01 29.39 13.22
N LEU A 528 -35.30 29.75 13.10
CA LEU A 528 -36.28 29.55 14.15
C LEU A 528 -36.56 28.06 14.44
N ASP A 529 -36.51 27.22 13.40
CA ASP A 529 -36.58 25.75 13.52
C ASP A 529 -35.37 25.18 14.28
N LYS A 530 -34.15 25.61 13.90
CA LYS A 530 -32.90 25.11 14.51
C LYS A 530 -32.88 25.30 16.03
N PHE A 531 -33.40 26.42 16.52
CA PHE A 531 -33.39 26.76 17.96
C PHE A 531 -34.72 26.54 18.68
N ASP A 532 -35.69 25.90 18.02
CA ASP A 532 -37.04 25.62 18.52
C ASP A 532 -37.70 26.85 19.18
N SER A 533 -37.64 27.99 18.50
CA SER A 533 -38.12 29.29 19.01
C SER A 533 -39.63 29.44 18.86
N ASN A 534 -40.39 28.53 19.48
CA ASN A 534 -41.85 28.45 19.42
C ASN A 534 -42.58 29.73 19.86
N GLU A 535 -41.94 30.56 20.69
CA GLU A 535 -42.42 31.89 21.08
C GLU A 535 -42.68 32.80 19.87
N GLN A 536 -41.98 32.55 18.75
CA GLN A 536 -42.11 33.30 17.49
C GLN A 536 -43.06 32.63 16.48
N ALA A 537 -43.87 31.64 16.90
CA ALA A 537 -44.77 30.89 16.04
C ALA A 537 -45.75 31.77 15.24
N THR A 538 -46.14 32.93 15.78
CA THR A 538 -47.03 33.88 15.12
C THR A 538 -46.42 34.48 13.86
N ALA A 539 -45.09 34.69 13.83
CA ALA A 539 -44.38 35.20 12.66
C ALA A 539 -44.32 34.14 11.54
N VAL A 540 -44.02 32.88 11.89
CA VAL A 540 -43.99 31.76 10.94
C VAL A 540 -45.38 31.39 10.44
N ALA A 541 -46.42 31.54 11.26
CA ALA A 541 -47.81 31.24 10.89
C ALA A 541 -48.28 32.02 9.65
N LYS A 542 -47.80 33.25 9.47
CA LYS A 542 -48.12 34.09 8.29
C LYS A 542 -47.60 33.50 6.99
N LEU A 543 -46.60 32.62 7.04
CA LEU A 543 -45.98 31.97 5.89
C LEU A 543 -46.63 30.64 5.49
N HIS A 544 -47.72 30.25 6.16
CA HIS A 544 -48.46 29.03 5.82
C HIS A 544 -48.87 28.98 4.34
N ASP A 545 -49.24 30.14 3.77
CA ASP A 545 -49.70 30.31 2.39
C ASP A 545 -48.80 31.26 1.58
N ASP A 546 -47.52 31.36 1.95
CA ASP A 546 -46.52 32.16 1.23
C ASP A 546 -46.51 31.89 -0.28
N PRO A 547 -46.28 32.84 -1.19
CA PRO A 547 -46.23 32.55 -2.64
C PRO A 547 -45.10 31.59 -3.05
N HIS A 548 -44.01 31.48 -2.28
CA HIS A 548 -42.85 30.66 -2.62
C HIS A 548 -42.93 29.23 -2.05
N PRO A 549 -42.89 28.16 -2.87
CA PRO A 549 -43.10 26.79 -2.43
C PRO A 549 -42.17 26.31 -1.32
N ARG A 550 -40.87 26.67 -1.40
CA ARG A 550 -39.86 26.30 -0.39
C ARG A 550 -40.15 26.91 0.99
N VAL A 551 -40.60 28.17 1.00
CA VAL A 551 -40.94 28.90 2.23
C VAL A 551 -42.20 28.31 2.86
N ARG A 552 -43.25 28.06 2.05
CA ARG A 552 -44.46 27.38 2.51
C ARG A 552 -44.18 26.03 3.13
N ALA A 553 -43.39 25.19 2.45
CA ALA A 553 -43.08 23.85 2.93
C ALA A 553 -42.34 23.90 4.28
N ALA A 554 -41.31 24.75 4.39
CA ALA A 554 -40.55 24.93 5.62
C ALA A 554 -41.43 25.47 6.77
N ALA A 555 -42.28 26.48 6.49
CA ALA A 555 -43.18 27.06 7.48
C ALA A 555 -44.24 26.04 7.93
N ARG A 556 -44.83 25.27 7.01
CA ARG A 556 -45.82 24.23 7.33
C ARG A 556 -45.22 23.11 8.15
N ASP A 557 -44.02 22.65 7.82
CA ASP A 557 -43.32 21.62 8.58
C ASP A 557 -42.96 22.12 9.98
N LEU A 558 -42.47 23.36 10.10
CA LEU A 558 -42.14 23.98 11.39
C LEU A 558 -43.39 24.18 12.25
N ILE A 559 -44.48 24.73 11.69
CA ILE A 559 -45.76 24.90 12.39
C ILE A 559 -46.35 23.53 12.77
N ALA A 560 -46.25 22.51 11.92
CA ALA A 560 -46.71 21.16 12.26
C ALA A 560 -45.91 20.60 13.44
N ARG A 561 -44.58 20.76 13.45
CA ARG A 561 -43.74 20.40 14.60
C ARG A 561 -44.12 21.17 15.85
N TRP A 562 -44.27 22.50 15.78
CA TRP A 562 -44.66 23.33 16.92
C TRP A 562 -46.09 23.09 17.42
N ARG A 563 -47.03 22.75 16.53
CA ARG A 563 -48.38 22.30 16.91
C ARG A 563 -48.34 20.95 17.61
N ILE A 564 -47.45 20.05 17.17
CA ILE A 564 -47.14 18.83 17.93
C ILE A 564 -46.57 19.24 19.29
N THR A 565 -45.60 20.17 19.39
CA THR A 565 -45.03 20.63 20.67
C THR A 565 -46.05 21.25 21.63
N ALA A 566 -47.10 21.93 21.13
CA ALA A 566 -48.14 22.58 21.94
C ALA A 566 -49.32 21.65 22.35
N GLN A 567 -49.60 20.59 21.60
CA GLN A 567 -50.64 19.59 21.93
C GLN A 567 -50.09 18.20 22.30
N GLY A 568 -48.78 18.07 22.33
CA GLY A 568 -48.09 16.81 22.56
C GLY A 568 -46.59 17.04 22.59
N GLN A 569 -46.06 17.41 23.76
CA GLN A 569 -44.71 16.98 24.08
C GLN A 569 -44.62 15.49 23.70
N THR A 570 -43.78 15.19 22.70
CA THR A 570 -43.47 13.89 22.05
C THR A 570 -44.18 13.56 20.71
N ALA A 571 -43.58 13.96 19.56
CA ALA A 571 -43.28 13.10 18.39
C ALA A 571 -42.64 13.89 17.21
N ARG A 572 -41.41 13.53 16.79
CA ARG A 572 -40.64 14.17 15.70
C ARG A 572 -41.25 13.91 14.31
N ALA A 573 -41.37 14.95 13.46
CA ALA A 573 -41.79 14.81 12.05
C ALA A 573 -40.67 14.26 11.14
N VAL A 574 -41.01 13.30 10.28
CA VAL A 574 -40.10 12.57 9.37
C VAL A 574 -39.99 13.25 7.99
N PRO A 575 -38.78 13.45 7.42
CA PRO A 575 -38.53 14.02 6.08
C PRO A 575 -39.24 13.31 4.90
N MET A 576 -39.50 13.99 3.78
CA MET A 576 -40.23 13.42 2.64
C MET A 576 -39.52 12.23 1.98
N LEU A 577 -38.20 12.30 1.78
CA LEU A 577 -37.43 11.14 1.29
C LEU A 577 -37.57 9.97 2.27
N ASP A 578 -37.41 10.22 3.56
CA ASP A 578 -37.58 9.21 4.60
C ASP A 578 -38.99 8.60 4.58
N ARG A 579 -40.05 9.38 4.32
CA ARG A 579 -41.41 8.85 4.13
C ARG A 579 -41.51 7.96 2.89
N LEU A 580 -40.93 8.36 1.76
CA LEU A 580 -40.90 7.53 0.54
C LEU A 580 -40.12 6.23 0.75
N LEU A 581 -39.02 6.29 1.50
CA LEU A 581 -38.22 5.14 1.89
C LEU A 581 -38.95 4.23 2.90
N MET A 582 -39.74 4.81 3.82
CA MET A 582 -40.65 4.05 4.68
C MET A 582 -41.77 3.40 3.87
N GLN A 583 -42.33 4.08 2.87
CA GLN A 583 -43.34 3.50 1.96
C GLN A 583 -42.74 2.38 1.11
N LEU A 584 -41.52 2.55 0.58
CA LEU A 584 -40.75 1.47 -0.05
C LEU A 584 -40.64 0.27 0.91
N ALA A 585 -40.34 0.54 2.19
CA ALA A 585 -40.20 -0.50 3.19
C ALA A 585 -41.51 -1.22 3.51
N GLN A 586 -42.62 -0.48 3.62
CA GLN A 586 -43.98 -1.00 3.83
C GLN A 586 -44.49 -1.81 2.61
N ALA A 587 -44.16 -1.38 1.40
CA ALA A 587 -44.47 -2.11 0.17
C ALA A 587 -43.57 -3.34 -0.06
N GLU A 588 -42.58 -3.55 0.82
CA GLU A 588 -41.52 -4.57 0.69
C GLU A 588 -40.76 -4.49 -0.66
N GLY A 589 -40.61 -3.26 -1.18
CA GLY A 589 -39.84 -3.03 -2.39
C GLY A 589 -38.33 -3.19 -2.18
N ASP A 590 -37.63 -3.43 -3.29
CA ASP A 590 -36.19 -3.64 -3.32
C ASP A 590 -35.42 -2.33 -3.56
N ASP A 591 -35.84 -1.57 -4.57
CA ASP A 591 -35.23 -0.30 -4.97
C ASP A 591 -36.32 0.80 -5.08
N LEU A 592 -36.04 2.00 -4.60
CA LEU A 592 -36.79 3.24 -4.89
C LEU A 592 -36.01 4.01 -5.97
N ILE A 593 -36.68 4.42 -7.03
CA ILE A 593 -36.09 5.18 -8.14
C ILE A 593 -36.81 6.52 -8.22
N VAL A 594 -36.03 7.60 -8.13
CA VAL A 594 -36.47 8.98 -8.24
C VAL A 594 -35.76 9.58 -9.45
N ALA A 595 -36.52 10.11 -10.42
CA ALA A 595 -35.96 10.71 -11.61
C ALA A 595 -36.79 11.93 -12.04
N ALA A 596 -36.11 12.98 -12.49
CA ALA A 596 -36.76 14.18 -12.99
C ALA A 596 -37.63 13.88 -14.22
N GLY A 597 -38.80 14.52 -14.29
CA GLY A 597 -39.81 14.31 -15.33
C GLY A 597 -40.55 12.97 -15.25
N LYS A 598 -40.41 12.21 -14.15
CA LYS A 598 -41.02 10.89 -13.96
C LYS A 598 -41.67 10.76 -12.56
N PRO A 599 -42.64 9.85 -12.38
CA PRO A 599 -43.12 9.51 -11.06
C PRO A 599 -42.07 8.72 -10.26
N VAL A 600 -42.21 8.70 -8.94
CA VAL A 600 -41.36 7.87 -8.08
C VAL A 600 -41.72 6.40 -8.32
N PHE A 601 -40.73 5.59 -8.68
CA PHE A 601 -40.93 4.17 -8.90
C PHE A 601 -40.41 3.33 -7.75
N VAL A 602 -41.10 2.23 -7.49
CA VAL A 602 -40.60 1.13 -6.68
C VAL A 602 -40.38 -0.08 -7.57
N LYS A 603 -39.22 -0.71 -7.39
CA LYS A 603 -38.92 -2.01 -8.00
C LYS A 603 -39.14 -3.10 -6.97
N LYS A 604 -39.98 -4.09 -7.27
CA LYS A 604 -40.23 -5.28 -6.45
C LYS A 604 -40.11 -6.52 -7.32
N VAL A 605 -39.17 -7.42 -6.99
CA VAL A 605 -38.94 -8.69 -7.71
C VAL A 605 -38.77 -8.47 -9.23
N GLY A 606 -37.96 -7.46 -9.58
CA GLY A 606 -37.63 -7.13 -10.97
C GLY A 606 -38.71 -6.35 -11.75
N ARG A 607 -39.92 -6.18 -11.21
CA ARG A 607 -40.98 -5.35 -11.82
C ARG A 607 -40.94 -3.95 -11.25
N VAL A 608 -41.12 -2.94 -12.11
CA VAL A 608 -41.12 -1.52 -11.75
C VAL A 608 -42.56 -1.02 -11.75
N THR A 609 -43.01 -0.45 -10.63
CA THR A 609 -44.36 0.11 -10.45
C THR A 609 -44.25 1.51 -9.88
N ALA A 610 -45.09 2.44 -10.33
CA ALA A 610 -45.14 3.77 -9.75
C ALA A 610 -45.67 3.71 -8.31
N LEU A 611 -44.94 4.29 -7.36
CA LEU A 611 -45.35 4.40 -5.95
C LEU A 611 -46.46 5.42 -5.78
N SER A 612 -46.41 6.49 -6.59
CA SER A 612 -47.47 7.47 -6.74
C SER A 612 -47.57 7.90 -8.20
N PRO A 613 -48.76 8.35 -8.66
CA PRO A 613 -48.92 8.89 -10.02
C PRO A 613 -48.29 10.29 -10.19
N THR A 614 -47.80 10.89 -9.11
CA THR A 614 -47.25 12.25 -9.11
C THR A 614 -45.90 12.28 -9.82
N VAL A 615 -45.81 13.04 -10.91
CA VAL A 615 -44.56 13.29 -11.64
C VAL A 615 -43.75 14.35 -10.90
N LEU A 616 -42.46 14.09 -10.67
CA LEU A 616 -41.56 15.05 -10.06
C LEU A 616 -40.80 15.83 -11.14
N ASP A 617 -40.80 17.16 -11.06
CA ASP A 617 -39.95 18.00 -11.91
C ASP A 617 -38.49 18.01 -11.40
N GLU A 618 -37.59 18.65 -12.15
CA GLU A 618 -36.16 18.66 -11.83
C GLU A 618 -35.85 19.40 -10.51
N GLU A 619 -36.55 20.50 -10.21
CA GLU A 619 -36.36 21.24 -8.97
C GLU A 619 -36.82 20.44 -7.76
N GLN A 620 -37.94 19.71 -7.89
CA GLN A 620 -38.48 18.82 -6.88
C GLN A 620 -37.55 17.65 -6.60
N VAL A 621 -36.95 17.04 -7.63
CA VAL A 621 -35.98 15.97 -7.45
C VAL A 621 -34.70 16.49 -6.78
N LYS A 622 -34.20 17.66 -7.18
CA LYS A 622 -33.05 18.30 -6.51
C LYS A 622 -33.36 18.61 -5.03
N ALA A 623 -34.55 19.14 -4.75
CA ALA A 623 -34.99 19.44 -3.38
C ALA A 623 -35.21 18.18 -2.54
N LEU A 624 -35.53 17.04 -3.17
CA LEU A 624 -35.70 15.76 -2.49
C LEU A 624 -34.35 15.07 -2.20
N LEU A 625 -33.38 15.16 -3.11
CA LEU A 625 -32.14 14.37 -3.04
C LEU A 625 -30.98 15.13 -2.39
N LEU A 626 -30.73 16.38 -2.79
CA LEU A 626 -29.53 17.14 -2.37
C LEU A 626 -29.43 17.40 -0.86
N PRO A 627 -30.53 17.66 -0.11
CA PRO A 627 -30.43 17.91 1.33
C PRO A 627 -29.91 16.73 2.16
N HIS A 628 -29.87 15.53 1.58
CA HIS A 628 -29.38 14.32 2.24
C HIS A 628 -27.91 14.01 1.92
N LEU A 629 -27.25 14.86 1.12
CA LEU A 629 -25.83 14.77 0.82
C LEU A 629 -25.02 15.70 1.74
N SER A 630 -23.81 15.26 2.12
CA SER A 630 -22.82 16.15 2.73
C SER A 630 -22.22 17.11 1.69
N THR A 631 -21.58 18.19 2.14
CA THR A 631 -20.88 19.12 1.24
C THR A 631 -19.87 18.42 0.33
N ASP A 632 -19.10 17.48 0.88
CA ASP A 632 -18.12 16.69 0.11
C ASP A 632 -18.79 15.80 -0.95
N GLN A 633 -19.96 15.23 -0.64
CA GLN A 633 -20.73 14.42 -1.58
C GLN A 633 -21.37 15.26 -2.68
N VAL A 634 -21.82 16.47 -2.36
CA VAL A 634 -22.31 17.43 -3.37
C VAL A 634 -21.17 17.84 -4.31
N MET A 635 -19.98 18.12 -3.78
CA MET A 635 -18.80 18.39 -4.60
C MET A 635 -18.41 17.19 -5.46
N ALA A 636 -18.48 15.96 -4.91
CA ALA A 636 -18.23 14.74 -5.66
C ALA A 636 -19.23 14.55 -6.81
N LEU A 637 -20.53 14.77 -6.54
CA LEU A 637 -21.58 14.75 -7.56
C LEU A 637 -21.34 15.79 -8.65
N GLN A 638 -20.92 17.01 -8.30
CA GLN A 638 -20.60 18.06 -9.28
C GLN A 638 -19.36 17.75 -10.12
N ALA A 639 -18.35 17.10 -9.53
CA ALA A 639 -17.08 16.81 -10.21
C ALA A 639 -17.12 15.52 -11.04
N MET A 640 -17.78 14.47 -10.53
CA MET A 640 -17.78 13.11 -11.08
C MET A 640 -19.11 12.74 -11.75
N GLN A 641 -20.15 13.58 -11.62
CA GLN A 641 -21.51 13.38 -12.12
C GLN A 641 -22.28 12.23 -11.47
N ASP A 642 -21.70 11.57 -10.45
CA ASP A 642 -22.37 10.61 -9.58
C ASP A 642 -21.79 10.61 -8.15
N VAL A 643 -22.55 10.03 -7.20
CA VAL A 643 -22.11 9.79 -5.83
C VAL A 643 -22.82 8.57 -5.22
N ASP A 644 -22.03 7.69 -4.59
CA ASP A 644 -22.48 6.52 -3.82
C ASP A 644 -22.35 6.80 -2.31
N TYR A 645 -23.39 6.48 -1.52
CA TYR A 645 -23.37 6.61 -0.06
C TYR A 645 -24.43 5.75 0.65
N SER A 646 -24.34 5.67 1.99
CA SER A 646 -25.39 5.06 2.82
C SER A 646 -26.34 6.10 3.39
N HIS A 647 -27.65 5.86 3.29
CA HIS A 647 -28.70 6.67 3.91
C HIS A 647 -29.40 5.88 5.02
N GLU A 648 -29.59 6.50 6.19
CA GLU A 648 -30.28 5.88 7.34
C GLU A 648 -31.50 6.70 7.75
N VAL A 649 -32.65 6.04 7.77
CA VAL A 649 -33.90 6.57 8.32
C VAL A 649 -33.96 6.20 9.80
N LYS A 650 -33.41 7.09 10.63
CA LYS A 650 -33.18 6.85 12.07
C LYS A 650 -34.44 6.49 12.87
N SER A 651 -35.61 7.00 12.48
CA SER A 651 -36.87 6.77 13.17
C SER A 651 -37.34 5.30 13.13
N GLU A 652 -36.97 4.57 12.08
CA GLU A 652 -37.37 3.16 11.87
C GLU A 652 -36.15 2.21 11.84
N GLY A 653 -34.93 2.75 12.02
CA GLY A 653 -33.69 1.98 11.87
C GLY A 653 -33.52 1.35 10.49
N LEU A 654 -34.12 1.96 9.45
CA LEU A 654 -34.02 1.47 8.07
C LEU A 654 -32.76 2.04 7.42
N ARG A 655 -32.00 1.20 6.72
CA ARG A 655 -30.81 1.60 5.95
C ARG A 655 -31.00 1.36 4.47
N PHE A 656 -30.39 2.23 3.68
CA PHE A 656 -30.44 2.20 2.22
C PHE A 656 -29.05 2.49 1.66
N ARG A 657 -28.67 1.79 0.58
CA ARG A 657 -27.56 2.22 -0.28
C ARG A 657 -28.14 3.18 -1.31
N ALA A 658 -27.61 4.39 -1.38
CA ALA A 658 -28.05 5.43 -2.29
C ALA A 658 -26.98 5.68 -3.35
N ASN A 659 -27.42 5.80 -4.60
CA ASN A 659 -26.62 6.27 -5.72
C ASN A 659 -27.37 7.43 -6.38
N ILE A 660 -26.74 8.60 -6.46
CA ILE A 660 -27.29 9.80 -7.10
C ILE A 660 -26.40 10.16 -8.28
N PHE A 661 -26.99 10.44 -9.44
CA PHE A 661 -26.26 10.68 -10.68
C PHE A 661 -27.04 11.56 -11.66
N ASP A 662 -26.34 12.21 -12.58
CA ASP A 662 -26.94 12.94 -13.68
C ASP A 662 -27.33 12.01 -14.84
N GLN A 663 -28.51 12.22 -15.41
CA GLN A 663 -28.98 11.56 -16.64
C GLN A 663 -29.52 12.60 -17.64
N LEU A 664 -29.91 12.14 -18.83
CA LEU A 664 -30.45 13.01 -19.89
C LEU A 664 -31.61 13.91 -19.43
N GLY A 665 -32.44 13.44 -18.49
CA GLY A 665 -33.58 14.19 -17.95
C GLY A 665 -33.29 15.02 -16.70
N GLY A 666 -32.02 15.17 -16.30
CA GLY A 666 -31.61 15.82 -15.05
C GLY A 666 -31.22 14.82 -13.96
N LEU A 667 -31.22 15.27 -12.70
CA LEU A 667 -30.76 14.48 -11.56
C LEU A 667 -31.65 13.25 -11.30
N SER A 668 -31.03 12.13 -10.94
CA SER A 668 -31.70 10.88 -10.60
C SER A 668 -31.07 10.25 -9.35
N GLY A 669 -31.88 9.52 -8.58
CA GLY A 669 -31.47 8.84 -7.36
C GLY A 669 -32.06 7.43 -7.28
N VAL A 670 -31.22 6.45 -6.95
CA VAL A 670 -31.62 5.06 -6.72
C VAL A 670 -31.27 4.68 -5.28
N PHE A 671 -32.27 4.29 -4.50
CA PHE A 671 -32.12 3.85 -3.12
C PHE A 671 -32.48 2.37 -3.00
N ARG A 672 -31.48 1.55 -2.73
CA ARG A 672 -31.66 0.12 -2.47
C ARG A 672 -31.82 -0.13 -0.98
N ARG A 673 -32.91 -0.80 -0.58
CA ARG A 673 -33.12 -1.16 0.83
C ARG A 673 -32.10 -2.20 1.28
N ILE A 674 -31.42 -1.91 2.38
CA ILE A 674 -30.53 -2.85 3.07
C ILE A 674 -31.37 -3.59 4.12
N ARG A 675 -31.67 -4.86 3.85
CA ARG A 675 -32.49 -5.70 4.76
C ARG A 675 -31.59 -6.28 5.84
N GLY A 676 -31.74 -5.82 7.08
CA GLY A 676 -30.94 -6.27 8.24
C GLY A 676 -31.22 -7.70 8.74
N THR A 677 -32.02 -8.49 8.02
CA THR A 677 -32.28 -9.89 8.35
C THR A 677 -31.24 -10.81 7.71
N LEU A 678 -30.21 -11.12 8.49
CA LEU A 678 -29.20 -12.09 8.11
C LEU A 678 -29.78 -13.52 8.19
N PRO A 679 -29.71 -14.32 7.12
CA PRO A 679 -30.04 -15.74 7.20
C PRO A 679 -29.10 -16.45 8.17
N GLU A 680 -29.59 -17.45 8.90
CA GLU A 680 -28.73 -18.35 9.67
C GLU A 680 -27.75 -19.06 8.74
N PHE A 681 -26.52 -19.31 9.20
CA PHE A 681 -25.44 -19.85 8.39
C PHE A 681 -25.83 -21.17 7.72
N GLU A 682 -26.57 -22.00 8.45
CA GLU A 682 -27.07 -23.31 8.06
C GLU A 682 -28.08 -23.24 6.90
N LYS A 683 -28.74 -22.09 6.72
CA LYS A 683 -29.75 -21.85 5.66
C LYS A 683 -29.14 -21.34 4.36
N LEU A 684 -27.85 -21.00 4.33
CA LEU A 684 -27.18 -20.46 3.13
C LEU A 684 -26.80 -21.53 2.10
N GLY A 685 -26.86 -22.81 2.45
CA GLY A 685 -26.42 -23.90 1.57
C GLY A 685 -24.89 -23.97 1.40
N LEU A 686 -24.14 -23.37 2.33
CA LEU A 686 -22.68 -23.48 2.38
C LEU A 686 -22.26 -24.86 2.91
N PRO A 687 -21.12 -25.42 2.45
CA PRO A 687 -20.56 -26.62 3.06
C PRO A 687 -20.32 -26.41 4.56
N PRO A 688 -20.60 -27.42 5.43
CA PRO A 688 -20.43 -27.30 6.89
C PRO A 688 -19.02 -26.86 7.32
N LEU A 689 -18.00 -27.22 6.53
CA LEU A 689 -16.61 -26.84 6.77
C LEU A 689 -16.40 -25.32 6.81
N VAL A 690 -17.18 -24.55 6.03
CA VAL A 690 -17.05 -23.08 5.99
C VAL A 690 -17.38 -22.45 7.35
N GLN A 691 -18.30 -23.05 8.12
CA GLN A 691 -18.63 -22.57 9.48
C GLN A 691 -17.43 -22.66 10.43
N SER A 692 -16.64 -23.73 10.30
CA SER A 692 -15.45 -23.93 11.15
C SER A 692 -14.37 -22.87 10.94
N PHE A 693 -14.39 -22.13 9.83
CA PHE A 693 -13.45 -21.03 9.59
C PHE A 693 -13.60 -19.90 10.60
N GLY A 694 -14.77 -19.74 11.21
CA GLY A 694 -14.97 -18.80 12.32
C GLY A 694 -14.18 -19.16 13.59
N ASN A 695 -13.83 -20.44 13.75
CA ASN A 695 -13.10 -20.95 14.91
C ASN A 695 -11.57 -20.87 14.72
N LEU A 696 -11.09 -20.45 13.55
CA LEU A 696 -9.66 -20.30 13.28
C LEU A 696 -9.04 -19.25 14.22
N LYS A 697 -7.80 -19.47 14.63
CA LYS A 697 -7.06 -18.51 15.48
C LYS A 697 -6.51 -17.34 14.67
N ASN A 698 -5.98 -17.62 13.48
CA ASN A 698 -5.36 -16.66 12.59
C ASN A 698 -5.34 -17.14 11.15
N GLY A 699 -4.90 -16.26 10.25
CA GLY A 699 -4.69 -16.51 8.83
C GLY A 699 -5.76 -15.86 7.96
N LEU A 700 -5.65 -16.09 6.65
CA LEU A 700 -6.46 -15.44 5.63
C LEU A 700 -7.51 -16.39 5.06
N VAL A 701 -8.78 -15.98 5.07
CA VAL A 701 -9.89 -16.68 4.41
C VAL A 701 -10.50 -15.76 3.37
N LEU A 702 -10.58 -16.23 2.12
CA LEU A 702 -11.02 -15.43 0.99
C LEU A 702 -12.34 -15.93 0.42
N VAL A 703 -13.25 -15.00 0.15
CA VAL A 703 -14.52 -15.28 -0.53
C VAL A 703 -14.53 -14.63 -1.91
N GLY A 704 -14.51 -15.46 -2.94
CA GLY A 704 -14.49 -15.07 -4.34
C GLY A 704 -15.84 -15.19 -5.03
N GLY A 705 -16.03 -14.45 -6.11
CA GLY A 705 -17.18 -14.56 -7.00
C GLY A 705 -17.58 -13.23 -7.63
N PRO A 706 -18.42 -13.24 -8.67
CA PRO A 706 -18.90 -12.01 -9.32
C PRO A 706 -19.77 -11.18 -8.36
N THR A 707 -20.11 -9.95 -8.78
CA THR A 707 -21.05 -9.11 -8.04
C THR A 707 -22.40 -9.81 -7.91
N GLY A 708 -22.99 -9.78 -6.71
CA GLY A 708 -24.26 -10.44 -6.44
C GLY A 708 -24.21 -11.96 -6.26
N SER A 709 -23.02 -12.56 -6.05
CA SER A 709 -22.87 -14.00 -5.79
C SER A 709 -23.08 -14.44 -4.33
N GLY A 710 -23.42 -13.51 -3.42
CA GLY A 710 -23.64 -13.82 -2.01
C GLY A 710 -22.41 -13.72 -1.09
N LYS A 711 -21.31 -13.11 -1.55
CA LYS A 711 -20.06 -12.95 -0.77
C LYS A 711 -20.28 -12.24 0.56
N SER A 712 -20.87 -11.04 0.50
CA SER A 712 -21.18 -10.22 1.67
C SER A 712 -22.09 -10.96 2.65
N THR A 713 -23.11 -11.66 2.14
CA THR A 713 -24.02 -12.49 2.95
C THR A 713 -23.29 -13.63 3.67
N THR A 714 -22.36 -14.30 2.99
CA THR A 714 -21.54 -15.37 3.57
C THR A 714 -20.64 -14.84 4.68
N LEU A 715 -19.94 -13.72 4.43
CA LEU A 715 -19.05 -13.13 5.43
C LEU A 715 -19.83 -12.57 6.61
N ALA A 716 -20.95 -11.90 6.39
CA ALA A 716 -21.82 -11.44 7.46
C ALA A 716 -22.33 -12.61 8.32
N ALA A 717 -22.75 -13.73 7.71
CA ALA A 717 -23.16 -14.93 8.45
C ALA A 717 -22.01 -15.52 9.29
N LEU A 718 -20.79 -15.51 8.75
CA LEU A 718 -19.62 -15.99 9.47
C LEU A 718 -19.23 -15.06 10.64
N ILE A 719 -19.25 -13.74 10.43
CA ILE A 719 -19.01 -12.76 11.49
C ILE A 719 -20.09 -12.85 12.58
N ASP A 720 -21.36 -13.00 12.21
CA ASP A 720 -22.43 -13.17 13.18
C ASP A 720 -22.29 -14.49 13.97
N TYR A 721 -21.84 -15.56 13.32
CA TYR A 721 -21.51 -16.82 13.98
C TYR A 721 -20.37 -16.62 15.01
N ILE A 722 -19.26 -15.98 14.64
CA ILE A 722 -18.14 -15.68 15.56
C ILE A 722 -18.63 -14.82 16.74
N ASN A 723 -19.45 -13.82 16.46
CA ASN A 723 -20.00 -12.92 17.46
C ASN A 723 -20.93 -13.63 18.46
N ARG A 724 -21.60 -14.72 18.05
CA ARG A 724 -22.42 -15.57 18.95
C ARG A 724 -21.60 -16.56 19.77
N THR A 725 -20.52 -17.10 19.20
CA THR A 725 -19.82 -18.28 19.75
C THR A 725 -18.50 -17.97 20.45
N SER A 726 -17.99 -16.74 20.34
CA SER A 726 -16.69 -16.36 20.89
C SER A 726 -16.65 -14.93 21.40
N SER A 727 -15.74 -14.67 22.36
CA SER A 727 -15.43 -13.33 22.88
C SER A 727 -14.20 -12.78 22.17
N ARG A 728 -14.41 -12.08 21.06
CA ARG A 728 -13.36 -11.50 20.21
C ARG A 728 -13.61 -10.01 19.95
N HIS A 729 -12.56 -9.28 19.61
CA HIS A 729 -12.67 -7.97 19.00
C HIS A 729 -12.69 -8.12 17.48
N ILE A 730 -13.81 -7.76 16.87
CA ILE A 730 -14.06 -7.85 15.42
C ILE A 730 -14.09 -6.43 14.86
N ILE A 731 -13.26 -6.18 13.84
CA ILE A 731 -13.28 -4.93 13.09
C ILE A 731 -13.65 -5.23 11.64
N SER A 732 -14.72 -4.63 11.13
CA SER A 732 -15.06 -4.71 9.71
C SER A 732 -14.81 -3.38 9.00
N LEU A 733 -14.26 -3.48 7.80
CA LEU A 733 -14.00 -2.39 6.89
C LEU A 733 -14.84 -2.67 5.65
N GLU A 734 -15.84 -1.84 5.36
CA GLU A 734 -16.86 -2.11 4.36
C GLU A 734 -17.15 -0.85 3.50
N ASP A 735 -17.71 -1.03 2.31
CA ASP A 735 -18.01 0.05 1.37
C ASP A 735 -19.21 -0.32 0.46
N PRO A 736 -20.46 -0.05 0.88
CA PRO A 736 -20.90 0.36 2.22
C PRO A 736 -21.10 -0.84 3.18
N ILE A 737 -21.48 -0.56 4.43
CA ILE A 737 -21.88 -1.61 5.39
C ILE A 737 -23.23 -2.23 4.99
N GLU A 738 -23.24 -3.52 4.67
CA GLU A 738 -24.46 -4.24 4.24
C GLU A 738 -25.26 -4.84 5.40
N VAL A 739 -24.60 -5.24 6.50
CA VAL A 739 -25.27 -5.89 7.64
C VAL A 739 -24.77 -5.27 8.92
N ILE A 740 -25.68 -4.85 9.81
CA ILE A 740 -25.32 -4.34 11.12
C ILE A 740 -25.22 -5.50 12.11
N HIS A 741 -24.04 -5.67 12.68
CA HIS A 741 -23.78 -6.66 13.72
C HIS A 741 -23.91 -6.00 15.10
N LYS A 742 -25.03 -6.25 15.78
CA LYS A 742 -25.16 -5.89 17.19
C LYS A 742 -24.17 -6.69 18.03
N ARG A 743 -23.63 -6.08 19.08
CA ARG A 743 -22.79 -6.77 20.07
C ARG A 743 -23.52 -7.98 20.64
N LYS A 744 -22.86 -9.13 20.66
CA LYS A 744 -23.30 -10.34 21.38
C LYS A 744 -22.19 -10.75 22.35
N GLN A 745 -21.45 -11.82 22.07
CA GLN A 745 -20.27 -12.19 22.85
C GLN A 745 -19.01 -11.43 22.42
N SER A 746 -18.91 -11.05 21.15
CA SER A 746 -17.81 -10.26 20.62
C SER A 746 -18.11 -8.76 20.61
N LEU A 747 -17.07 -7.93 20.72
CA LEU A 747 -17.13 -6.51 20.39
C LEU A 747 -17.00 -6.36 18.88
N VAL A 748 -17.96 -5.69 18.23
CA VAL A 748 -17.96 -5.50 16.78
C VAL A 748 -17.91 -4.01 16.45
N ASN A 749 -16.84 -3.58 15.79
CA ASN A 749 -16.65 -2.22 15.30
C ASN A 749 -16.69 -2.24 13.77
N GLN A 750 -17.72 -1.65 13.17
CA GLN A 750 -17.87 -1.59 11.71
C GLN A 750 -17.53 -0.19 11.21
N ARG A 751 -16.63 -0.11 10.23
CA ARG A 751 -16.17 1.14 9.62
C ARG A 751 -16.51 1.14 8.14
N GLU A 752 -17.16 2.21 7.72
CA GLU A 752 -17.56 2.42 6.34
C GLU A 752 -16.56 3.36 5.66
N VAL A 753 -16.05 2.97 4.48
CA VAL A 753 -15.20 3.83 3.66
C VAL A 753 -16.01 5.01 3.15
N GLY A 754 -15.42 6.21 3.13
CA GLY A 754 -16.10 7.47 2.78
C GLY A 754 -16.85 8.12 3.94
N THR A 755 -17.30 7.35 4.95
CA THR A 755 -17.99 7.90 6.13
C THR A 755 -17.13 7.89 7.39
N HIS A 756 -16.58 6.72 7.75
CA HIS A 756 -15.81 6.52 8.99
C HIS A 756 -14.29 6.48 8.75
N THR A 757 -13.88 6.31 7.49
CA THR A 757 -12.47 6.27 7.07
C THR A 757 -12.34 6.72 5.62
N LYS A 758 -11.17 7.25 5.23
CA LYS A 758 -10.93 7.74 3.87
C LYS A 758 -10.70 6.63 2.84
N SER A 759 -10.13 5.50 3.26
CA SER A 759 -9.85 4.35 2.37
C SER A 759 -9.65 3.05 3.16
N PHE A 760 -9.75 1.90 2.47
CA PHE A 760 -9.45 0.58 3.04
C PHE A 760 -8.03 0.50 3.61
N ALA A 761 -7.02 0.92 2.83
CA ALA A 761 -5.62 0.90 3.26
C ALA A 761 -5.37 1.77 4.50
N ALA A 762 -5.97 2.98 4.56
CA ALA A 762 -5.84 3.84 5.73
C ALA A 762 -6.47 3.20 6.98
N ALA A 763 -7.64 2.58 6.82
CA ALA A 763 -8.34 1.90 7.89
C ALA A 763 -7.57 0.65 8.38
N LEU A 764 -7.12 -0.21 7.46
CA LEU A 764 -6.31 -1.39 7.77
C LEU A 764 -5.06 -1.04 8.57
N ARG A 765 -4.35 0.01 8.15
CA ARG A 765 -3.14 0.48 8.85
C ARG A 765 -3.44 0.93 10.29
N SER A 766 -4.58 1.61 10.52
CA SER A 766 -5.00 1.96 11.89
C SER A 766 -5.46 0.73 12.69
N THR A 767 -6.18 -0.19 12.04
CA THR A 767 -6.75 -1.39 12.65
C THR A 767 -5.69 -2.31 13.24
N LEU A 768 -4.48 -2.38 12.68
CA LEU A 768 -3.36 -3.11 13.30
C LEU A 768 -2.92 -2.57 14.67
N ARG A 769 -3.39 -1.38 15.08
CA ARG A 769 -3.14 -0.77 16.41
C ARG A 769 -4.40 -0.69 17.27
N GLU A 770 -5.52 -1.24 16.80
CA GLU A 770 -6.82 -1.23 17.49
C GLU A 770 -7.06 -2.54 18.27
N ASP A 771 -6.02 -3.38 18.42
CA ASP A 771 -6.09 -4.70 19.07
C ASP A 771 -7.23 -5.62 18.56
N PRO A 772 -7.40 -5.82 17.23
CA PRO A 772 -8.42 -6.71 16.69
C PRO A 772 -7.99 -8.17 16.86
N ASN A 773 -8.97 -9.08 16.99
CA ASN A 773 -8.74 -10.51 16.80
C ASN A 773 -9.19 -10.98 15.41
N VAL A 774 -10.25 -10.35 14.88
CA VAL A 774 -10.82 -10.66 13.56
C VAL A 774 -10.95 -9.38 12.76
N ILE A 775 -10.48 -9.41 11.51
CA ILE A 775 -10.58 -8.28 10.58
C ILE A 775 -11.37 -8.74 9.36
N LEU A 776 -12.44 -8.01 9.02
CA LEU A 776 -13.17 -8.19 7.75
C LEU A 776 -12.79 -7.05 6.80
N VAL A 777 -12.26 -7.41 5.64
CA VAL A 777 -11.93 -6.49 4.55
C VAL A 777 -12.95 -6.68 3.43
N GLY A 778 -13.79 -5.66 3.24
CA GLY A 778 -14.91 -5.66 2.31
C GLY A 778 -14.49 -6.06 0.90
N GLU A 779 -13.46 -5.44 0.34
CA GLU A 779 -12.89 -5.84 -0.95
C GLU A 779 -11.40 -5.52 -1.06
N MET A 780 -10.64 -6.41 -1.69
CA MET A 780 -9.22 -6.21 -2.00
C MET A 780 -9.03 -5.81 -3.46
N ARG A 781 -9.10 -4.50 -3.75
CA ARG A 781 -8.96 -3.95 -5.12
C ARG A 781 -7.55 -3.52 -5.46
N ASP A 782 -6.95 -2.73 -4.58
CA ASP A 782 -5.64 -2.09 -4.77
C ASP A 782 -4.52 -2.83 -4.03
N LEU A 783 -3.28 -2.60 -4.51
CA LEU A 783 -2.07 -3.21 -3.94
C LEU A 783 -1.90 -2.90 -2.43
N PRO A 784 -2.02 -1.64 -1.95
CA PRO A 784 -1.90 -1.35 -0.52
C PRO A 784 -2.89 -2.15 0.35
N THR A 785 -4.14 -2.28 -0.09
CA THR A 785 -5.16 -3.06 0.65
C THR A 785 -4.81 -4.55 0.68
N ILE A 786 -4.35 -5.12 -0.43
CA ILE A 786 -3.90 -6.52 -0.50
C ILE A 786 -2.69 -6.73 0.42
N GLU A 787 -1.70 -5.84 0.36
CA GLU A 787 -0.48 -5.89 1.16
C GLU A 787 -0.77 -5.87 2.66
N PHE A 788 -1.53 -4.88 3.14
CA PHE A 788 -1.89 -4.80 4.55
C PHE A 788 -2.76 -5.98 5.00
N THR A 789 -3.59 -6.54 4.12
CA THR A 789 -4.39 -7.74 4.43
C THR A 789 -3.51 -8.97 4.63
N VAL A 790 -2.53 -9.19 3.76
CA VAL A 790 -1.58 -10.30 3.87
C VAL A 790 -0.72 -10.15 5.13
N ILE A 791 -0.23 -8.94 5.42
CA ILE A 791 0.54 -8.63 6.64
C ILE A 791 -0.31 -8.87 7.90
N ALA A 792 -1.58 -8.44 7.91
CA ALA A 792 -2.48 -8.67 9.04
C ALA A 792 -2.67 -10.18 9.33
N ALA A 793 -2.84 -10.97 8.27
CA ALA A 793 -2.97 -12.42 8.40
C ALA A 793 -1.66 -13.10 8.87
N GLU A 794 -0.50 -12.63 8.40
CA GLU A 794 0.82 -13.10 8.82
C GLU A 794 1.13 -12.78 10.29
N THR A 795 0.73 -11.58 10.75
CA THR A 795 0.94 -11.09 12.11
C THR A 795 0.01 -11.69 13.17
N GLY A 796 -0.75 -12.73 12.80
CA GLY A 796 -1.52 -13.53 13.75
C GLY A 796 -2.99 -13.13 13.90
N HIS A 797 -3.51 -12.26 13.04
CA HIS A 797 -4.95 -11.94 13.00
C HIS A 797 -5.71 -12.95 12.14
N LEU A 798 -6.99 -13.19 12.43
CA LEU A 798 -7.89 -13.87 11.50
C LEU A 798 -8.50 -12.83 10.56
N VAL A 799 -8.20 -12.94 9.26
CA VAL A 799 -8.63 -11.96 8.27
C VAL A 799 -9.56 -12.60 7.25
N PHE A 800 -10.72 -11.99 7.05
CA PHE A 800 -11.66 -12.32 6.00
C PHE A 800 -11.59 -11.27 4.91
N GLY A 801 -11.49 -11.67 3.65
CA GLY A 801 -11.43 -10.74 2.51
C GLY A 801 -12.30 -11.19 1.34
N THR A 802 -12.81 -10.24 0.55
CA THR A 802 -13.45 -10.58 -0.73
C THR A 802 -12.59 -10.28 -1.95
N VAL A 803 -12.80 -11.07 -2.99
CA VAL A 803 -12.20 -10.92 -4.33
C VAL A 803 -13.24 -11.19 -5.42
N HIS A 804 -13.00 -10.71 -6.63
CA HIS A 804 -13.90 -10.90 -7.78
C HIS A 804 -13.55 -12.13 -8.64
N THR A 805 -12.63 -12.97 -8.17
CA THR A 805 -12.18 -14.18 -8.87
C THR A 805 -13.17 -15.33 -8.69
N VAL A 806 -13.23 -16.18 -9.72
CA VAL A 806 -14.27 -17.21 -9.86
C VAL A 806 -13.79 -18.62 -9.49
N SER A 807 -12.49 -18.78 -9.22
CA SER A 807 -11.89 -20.04 -8.75
C SER A 807 -10.77 -19.80 -7.73
N ALA A 808 -10.43 -20.82 -6.96
CA ALA A 808 -9.37 -20.77 -5.97
C ALA A 808 -8.00 -20.53 -6.61
N ALA A 809 -7.71 -21.16 -7.75
CA ALA A 809 -6.45 -20.97 -8.49
C ALA A 809 -6.28 -19.51 -8.96
N THR A 810 -7.30 -18.95 -9.61
CA THR A 810 -7.27 -17.56 -10.08
C THR A 810 -7.20 -16.55 -8.92
N THR A 811 -7.77 -16.89 -7.77
CA THR A 811 -7.68 -16.07 -6.56
C THR A 811 -6.24 -15.94 -6.08
N VAL A 812 -5.51 -17.06 -5.96
CA VAL A 812 -4.10 -17.06 -5.57
C VAL A 812 -3.26 -16.26 -6.57
N ASP A 813 -3.45 -16.50 -7.87
CA ASP A 813 -2.68 -15.80 -8.90
C ASP A 813 -2.97 -14.30 -8.93
N ARG A 814 -4.22 -13.87 -8.74
CA ARG A 814 -4.59 -12.45 -8.70
C ARG A 814 -3.92 -11.72 -7.54
N ILE A 815 -3.87 -12.33 -6.35
CA ILE A 815 -3.21 -11.73 -5.18
C ILE A 815 -1.72 -11.55 -5.45
N VAL A 816 -1.05 -12.58 -5.97
CA VAL A 816 0.39 -12.51 -6.26
C VAL A 816 0.69 -11.52 -7.39
N ALA A 817 -0.14 -11.51 -8.45
CA ALA A 817 0.06 -10.65 -9.61
C ALA A 817 -0.15 -9.15 -9.32
N ALA A 818 -0.79 -8.79 -8.20
CA ALA A 818 -0.90 -7.40 -7.76
C ALA A 818 0.47 -6.78 -7.40
N PHE A 819 1.47 -7.61 -7.03
CA PHE A 819 2.79 -7.17 -6.60
C PHE A 819 3.79 -7.10 -7.77
N PRO A 820 4.77 -6.19 -7.71
CA PRO A 820 5.87 -6.13 -8.68
C PRO A 820 6.65 -7.45 -8.77
N PRO A 821 7.20 -7.83 -9.94
CA PRO A 821 7.85 -9.13 -10.16
C PRO A 821 8.92 -9.51 -9.12
N GLY A 822 9.70 -8.54 -8.65
CA GLY A 822 10.75 -8.77 -7.65
C GLY A 822 10.24 -9.20 -6.26
N GLN A 823 8.97 -8.95 -5.93
CA GLN A 823 8.36 -9.27 -4.64
C GLN A 823 7.45 -10.51 -4.68
N GLN A 824 7.07 -10.98 -5.87
CA GLN A 824 6.07 -12.05 -6.02
C GLN A 824 6.45 -13.36 -5.33
N GLN A 825 7.73 -13.75 -5.34
CA GLN A 825 8.17 -14.99 -4.68
C GLN A 825 8.08 -14.91 -3.15
N GLN A 826 8.37 -13.74 -2.59
CA GLN A 826 8.19 -13.49 -1.16
C GLN A 826 6.71 -13.56 -0.78
N VAL A 827 5.85 -12.88 -1.54
CA VAL A 827 4.39 -12.89 -1.35
C VAL A 827 3.81 -14.30 -1.48
N ARG A 828 4.28 -15.10 -2.44
CA ARG A 828 3.88 -16.52 -2.55
C ARG A 828 4.23 -17.30 -1.30
N SER A 829 5.39 -17.04 -0.69
CA SER A 829 5.81 -17.72 0.54
C SER A 829 4.92 -17.31 1.71
N THR A 830 4.73 -16.00 1.93
CA THR A 830 3.84 -15.48 2.98
C THR A 830 2.40 -15.95 2.80
N LEU A 831 1.87 -15.95 1.57
CA LEU A 831 0.51 -16.42 1.27
C LEU A 831 0.38 -17.93 1.53
N ALA A 832 1.39 -18.73 1.18
CA ALA A 832 1.38 -20.16 1.43
C ALA A 832 1.36 -20.52 2.92
N ASP A 833 1.91 -19.66 3.78
CA ASP A 833 1.93 -19.81 5.24
C ASP A 833 0.66 -19.23 5.92
N SER A 834 0.13 -18.12 5.41
CA SER A 834 -0.99 -17.38 6.03
C SER A 834 -2.37 -17.77 5.51
N LEU A 835 -2.51 -18.19 4.24
CA LEU A 835 -3.80 -18.60 3.66
C LEU A 835 -4.37 -19.82 4.40
N ARG A 836 -5.67 -19.82 4.65
CA ARG A 836 -6.40 -20.92 5.30
C ARG A 836 -7.39 -21.56 4.35
N ALA A 837 -8.18 -20.75 3.65
CA ALA A 837 -9.18 -21.25 2.70
C ALA A 837 -9.55 -20.21 1.65
N VAL A 838 -10.05 -20.70 0.51
CA VAL A 838 -10.69 -19.89 -0.54
C VAL A 838 -12.06 -20.50 -0.86
N VAL A 839 -13.10 -19.66 -0.86
CA VAL A 839 -14.49 -20.02 -1.13
C VAL A 839 -14.99 -19.22 -2.33
N CYS A 840 -15.16 -19.83 -3.50
CA CYS A 840 -15.66 -19.13 -4.69
C CYS A 840 -17.15 -19.46 -4.92
N GLN A 841 -17.97 -18.46 -5.21
CA GLN A 841 -19.43 -18.57 -5.15
C GLN A 841 -20.13 -18.12 -6.44
N TYR A 842 -21.22 -18.81 -6.77
CA TYR A 842 -22.22 -18.39 -7.75
C TYR A 842 -23.64 -18.57 -7.20
N LEU A 843 -24.54 -17.63 -7.52
CA LEU A 843 -25.98 -17.83 -7.30
C LEU A 843 -26.63 -18.26 -8.61
N MET A 844 -27.11 -19.50 -8.63
CA MET A 844 -27.80 -20.12 -9.76
C MET A 844 -29.31 -19.93 -9.62
N LYS A 845 -30.01 -19.86 -10.75
CA LYS A 845 -31.47 -19.82 -10.76
C LYS A 845 -32.03 -21.18 -10.31
N GLU A 846 -32.97 -21.17 -9.37
CA GLU A 846 -33.62 -22.40 -8.94
C GLU A 846 -34.65 -22.86 -9.97
N LYS A 847 -34.72 -24.18 -10.21
CA LYS A 847 -35.64 -24.78 -11.20
C LYS A 847 -37.10 -24.71 -10.75
N SER A 848 -37.36 -24.86 -9.45
CA SER A 848 -38.69 -25.03 -8.85
C SER A 848 -39.46 -23.71 -8.63
N GLY A 849 -38.83 -22.54 -8.79
CA GLY A 849 -39.47 -21.28 -8.48
C GLY A 849 -38.61 -20.04 -8.73
N PRO A 850 -39.02 -18.87 -8.21
CA PRO A 850 -38.29 -17.61 -8.36
C PRO A 850 -37.03 -17.51 -7.47
N GLY A 851 -36.64 -18.58 -6.79
CA GLY A 851 -35.50 -18.64 -5.87
C GLY A 851 -34.14 -18.71 -6.55
N ARG A 852 -33.09 -18.67 -5.72
CA ARG A 852 -31.69 -18.86 -6.14
C ARG A 852 -31.03 -19.88 -5.23
N VAL A 853 -30.14 -20.69 -5.79
CA VAL A 853 -29.36 -21.69 -5.06
C VAL A 853 -27.87 -21.39 -5.21
N LEU A 854 -27.13 -21.54 -4.11
CA LEU A 854 -25.70 -21.30 -4.05
C LEU A 854 -24.91 -22.49 -4.62
N ALA A 855 -23.99 -22.21 -5.54
CA ALA A 855 -22.96 -23.13 -6.00
C ALA A 855 -21.59 -22.65 -5.48
N VAL A 856 -20.79 -23.56 -4.95
CA VAL A 856 -19.56 -23.23 -4.21
C VAL A 856 -18.39 -24.10 -4.66
N GLU A 857 -17.25 -23.46 -4.94
CA GLU A 857 -15.93 -24.09 -4.95
C GLU A 857 -15.24 -23.81 -3.61
N LEU A 858 -14.66 -24.84 -3.00
CA LEU A 858 -14.02 -24.76 -1.69
C LEU A 858 -12.63 -25.39 -1.75
N MET A 859 -11.61 -24.57 -1.44
CA MET A 859 -10.23 -25.01 -1.27
C MET A 859 -9.75 -24.69 0.14
N VAL A 860 -9.15 -25.67 0.81
CA VAL A 860 -8.43 -25.48 2.08
C VAL A 860 -6.93 -25.57 1.82
N ASN A 861 -6.15 -24.72 2.48
CA ASN A 861 -4.69 -24.69 2.32
C ASN A 861 -4.02 -25.82 3.12
N ASN A 862 -4.00 -27.04 2.56
CA ASN A 862 -3.22 -28.15 3.09
C ASN A 862 -1.76 -28.09 2.60
N GLU A 863 -0.92 -29.05 3.02
CA GLU A 863 0.50 -29.06 2.66
C GLU A 863 0.74 -29.09 1.14
N ALA A 864 -0.08 -29.82 0.38
CA ALA A 864 0.02 -29.88 -1.07
C ALA A 864 -0.32 -28.53 -1.72
N VAL A 865 -1.40 -27.88 -1.27
CA VAL A 865 -1.81 -26.54 -1.72
C VAL A 865 -0.73 -25.51 -1.39
N SER A 866 -0.24 -25.47 -0.13
CA SER A 866 0.81 -24.56 0.31
C SER A 866 2.07 -24.71 -0.54
N ASN A 867 2.49 -25.95 -0.82
CA ASN A 867 3.65 -26.24 -1.68
C ASN A 867 3.46 -25.76 -3.13
N LEU A 868 2.26 -25.93 -3.70
CA LEU A 868 1.97 -25.43 -5.05
C LEU A 868 1.97 -23.91 -5.11
N ILE A 869 1.46 -23.23 -4.08
CA ILE A 869 1.51 -21.76 -3.97
C ILE A 869 2.96 -21.27 -3.92
N ARG A 870 3.81 -21.84 -3.05
CA ARG A 870 5.25 -21.48 -2.94
C ARG A 870 6.02 -21.65 -4.25
N LYS A 871 5.70 -22.72 -5.01
CA LYS A 871 6.35 -23.06 -6.28
C LYS A 871 5.78 -22.31 -7.49
N GLY A 872 4.77 -21.46 -7.29
CA GLY A 872 4.12 -20.73 -8.38
C GLY A 872 3.32 -21.62 -9.34
N LYS A 873 2.82 -22.77 -8.87
CA LYS A 873 2.08 -23.76 -9.68
C LYS A 873 0.58 -23.77 -9.36
N ALA A 874 -0.01 -22.58 -9.18
CA ALA A 874 -1.43 -22.45 -8.81
C ALA A 874 -2.40 -23.07 -9.83
N PHE A 875 -2.02 -23.14 -11.12
CA PHE A 875 -2.78 -23.83 -12.16
C PHE A 875 -2.99 -25.34 -11.90
N GLN A 876 -2.21 -25.97 -11.02
CA GLN A 876 -2.37 -27.38 -10.62
C GLN A 876 -3.31 -27.57 -9.42
N LEU A 877 -3.77 -26.49 -8.79
CA LEU A 877 -4.68 -26.56 -7.63
C LEU A 877 -6.01 -27.30 -7.92
N PRO A 878 -6.64 -27.19 -9.11
CA PRO A 878 -7.87 -27.94 -9.39
C PRO A 878 -7.72 -29.45 -9.23
N SER A 879 -6.57 -30.02 -9.61
CA SER A 879 -6.27 -31.44 -9.42
C SER A 879 -6.23 -31.80 -7.93
N VAL A 880 -5.56 -31.00 -7.11
CA VAL A 880 -5.49 -31.23 -5.66
C VAL A 880 -6.87 -31.13 -5.02
N ILE A 881 -7.65 -30.09 -5.34
CA ILE A 881 -9.03 -29.89 -4.87
C ILE A 881 -9.90 -31.11 -5.21
N SER A 882 -9.77 -31.64 -6.44
CA SER A 882 -10.54 -32.81 -6.87
C SER A 882 -10.20 -34.08 -6.08
N THR A 883 -8.94 -34.26 -5.69
CA THR A 883 -8.46 -35.44 -4.94
C THR A 883 -8.63 -35.32 -3.43
N SER A 884 -8.79 -34.10 -2.89
CA SER A 884 -8.88 -33.85 -1.44
C SER A 884 -10.33 -33.69 -0.93
N ARG A 885 -11.30 -34.41 -1.54
CA ARG A 885 -12.71 -34.37 -1.13
C ARG A 885 -12.95 -34.79 0.32
N GLU A 886 -12.16 -35.72 0.84
CA GLU A 886 -12.24 -36.16 2.25
C GLU A 886 -11.92 -35.02 3.24
N GLN A 887 -11.15 -34.01 2.81
CA GLN A 887 -10.88 -32.80 3.58
C GLN A 887 -11.95 -31.73 3.38
N GLY A 888 -13.08 -32.08 2.76
CA GLY A 888 -14.20 -31.19 2.45
C GLY A 888 -13.97 -30.24 1.28
N MET A 889 -12.92 -30.44 0.48
CA MET A 889 -12.69 -29.64 -0.73
C MET A 889 -13.63 -30.06 -1.86
N GLN A 890 -14.04 -29.10 -2.69
CA GLN A 890 -14.88 -29.36 -3.86
C GLN A 890 -14.62 -28.34 -4.98
N LEU A 891 -14.64 -28.82 -6.23
CA LEU A 891 -14.59 -27.97 -7.42
C LEU A 891 -15.98 -27.38 -7.74
N MET A 892 -16.02 -26.21 -8.38
CA MET A 892 -17.27 -25.58 -8.82
C MET A 892 -18.10 -26.53 -9.68
N ASP A 893 -17.49 -27.17 -10.68
CA ASP A 893 -18.17 -28.09 -11.60
C ASP A 893 -18.75 -29.31 -10.87
N SER A 894 -18.09 -29.78 -9.80
CA SER A 894 -18.62 -30.89 -8.99
C SER A 894 -19.89 -30.49 -8.25
N ASP A 895 -19.94 -29.26 -7.73
CA ASP A 895 -21.11 -28.76 -7.01
C ASP A 895 -22.27 -28.41 -7.96
N LEU A 896 -21.98 -27.83 -9.14
CA LEU A 896 -22.96 -27.62 -10.22
C LEU A 896 -23.58 -28.95 -10.67
N MET A 897 -22.77 -30.01 -10.80
CA MET A 897 -23.25 -31.35 -11.16
C MET A 897 -24.17 -31.92 -10.08
N ARG A 898 -23.80 -31.77 -8.80
CA ARG A 898 -24.63 -32.17 -7.65
C ARG A 898 -25.98 -31.45 -7.68
N LEU A 899 -25.99 -30.12 -7.82
CA LEU A 899 -27.21 -29.31 -7.89
C LEU A 899 -28.10 -29.68 -9.08
N THR A 900 -27.49 -30.04 -10.22
CA THR A 900 -28.23 -30.51 -11.41
C THR A 900 -28.90 -31.86 -11.15
N LYS A 901 -28.17 -32.82 -10.54
CA LYS A 901 -28.70 -34.14 -10.18
C LYS A 901 -29.79 -34.08 -9.11
N GLU A 902 -29.67 -33.17 -8.15
CA GLU A 902 -30.69 -32.86 -7.15
C GLU A 902 -31.93 -32.15 -7.75
N GLY A 903 -31.91 -31.82 -9.04
CA GLY A 903 -33.00 -31.14 -9.72
C GLY A 903 -33.18 -29.68 -9.32
N LYS A 904 -32.22 -29.09 -8.61
CA LYS A 904 -32.28 -27.70 -8.12
C LYS A 904 -32.00 -26.68 -9.20
N ILE A 905 -31.19 -27.02 -10.19
CA ILE A 905 -30.86 -26.15 -11.34
C ILE A 905 -31.05 -26.90 -12.66
N THR A 906 -31.18 -26.17 -13.77
CA THR A 906 -31.23 -26.79 -15.10
C THR A 906 -29.82 -27.13 -15.59
N ALA A 907 -29.69 -28.20 -16.38
CA ALA A 907 -28.41 -28.56 -17.00
C ALA A 907 -27.90 -27.46 -17.95
N GLY A 908 -28.80 -26.70 -18.58
CA GLY A 908 -28.44 -25.57 -19.43
C GLY A 908 -27.80 -24.43 -18.64
N ASP A 909 -28.38 -24.08 -17.48
CA ASP A 909 -27.81 -23.04 -16.60
C ASP A 909 -26.45 -23.47 -16.04
N ALA A 910 -26.32 -24.75 -15.66
CA ALA A 910 -25.06 -25.32 -15.18
C ALA A 910 -23.97 -25.29 -16.28
N TYR A 911 -24.31 -25.67 -17.51
CA TYR A 911 -23.40 -25.66 -18.66
C TYR A 911 -22.80 -24.28 -18.94
N VAL A 912 -23.56 -23.20 -18.75
CA VAL A 912 -23.09 -21.83 -18.98
C VAL A 912 -22.02 -21.41 -17.96
N LYS A 913 -22.06 -21.96 -16.74
CA LYS A 913 -21.16 -21.58 -15.64
C LYS A 913 -20.03 -22.58 -15.40
N ALA A 914 -20.14 -23.80 -15.92
CA ALA A 914 -19.13 -24.84 -15.79
C ALA A 914 -17.84 -24.52 -16.58
N VAL A 915 -16.70 -24.92 -16.04
CA VAL A 915 -15.42 -24.88 -16.74
C VAL A 915 -15.35 -26.04 -17.73
N SER A 916 -15.69 -27.26 -17.29
CA SER A 916 -15.82 -28.46 -18.10
C SER A 916 -17.23 -28.61 -18.66
N LYS A 917 -17.43 -28.06 -19.87
CA LYS A 917 -18.73 -28.12 -20.56
C LYS A 917 -19.19 -29.54 -20.90
N LYS A 918 -18.24 -30.43 -21.21
CA LYS A 918 -18.50 -31.82 -21.64
C LYS A 918 -19.35 -32.61 -20.64
N ASP A 919 -19.17 -32.33 -19.35
CA ASP A 919 -19.85 -33.06 -18.29
C ASP A 919 -21.36 -32.77 -18.24
N PHE A 920 -21.79 -31.63 -18.81
CA PHE A 920 -23.18 -31.17 -18.80
C PHE A 920 -23.91 -31.36 -20.15
N GLU A 921 -23.19 -31.64 -21.25
CA GLU A 921 -23.76 -31.87 -22.59
C GLU A 921 -24.79 -33.00 -22.70
N PRO A 922 -24.65 -34.15 -21.99
CA PRO A 922 -25.65 -35.22 -22.08
C PRO A 922 -27.01 -34.81 -21.51
N ALA A 923 -27.01 -33.90 -20.52
CA ALA A 923 -28.21 -33.47 -19.80
C ALA A 923 -28.90 -32.25 -20.44
N THR A 924 -28.29 -31.61 -21.44
CA THR A 924 -28.87 -30.47 -22.19
C THR A 924 -29.56 -30.88 -23.50
N ARG A 925 -29.39 -32.14 -23.95
CA ARG A 925 -30.09 -32.64 -25.14
C ARG A 925 -31.57 -32.88 -24.80
N PRO A 926 -32.54 -32.34 -25.56
CA PRO A 926 -33.95 -32.60 -25.32
C PRO A 926 -34.23 -34.10 -25.42
N SER A 927 -34.89 -34.67 -24.42
CA SER A 927 -35.42 -36.02 -24.48
C SER A 927 -36.39 -36.11 -25.66
N ALA A 928 -36.12 -37.02 -26.59
CA ALA A 928 -37.06 -37.37 -27.64
C ALA A 928 -38.34 -37.91 -26.98
N GLN A 929 -39.41 -37.12 -26.97
CA GLN A 929 -40.76 -37.60 -26.71
C GLN A 929 -41.33 -38.26 -27.98
N PRO A 930 -42.19 -39.28 -27.85
CA PRO A 930 -42.64 -40.09 -28.97
C PRO A 930 -43.48 -39.27 -29.96
N GLN A 931 -43.14 -39.36 -31.25
CA GLN A 931 -43.84 -38.68 -32.33
C GLN A 931 -45.32 -39.10 -32.39
N ALA A 932 -46.24 -38.15 -32.19
CA ALA A 932 -47.61 -38.27 -32.66
C ALA A 932 -47.64 -38.16 -34.21
N PRO A 933 -48.51 -38.90 -34.90
CA PRO A 933 -48.44 -39.05 -36.35
C PRO A 933 -48.77 -37.75 -37.08
N ALA A 934 -47.98 -37.42 -38.10
CA ALA A 934 -48.12 -36.21 -38.92
C ALA A 934 -49.43 -36.19 -39.71
N PRO A 935 -50.08 -35.02 -39.88
CA PRO A 935 -51.27 -34.89 -40.72
C PRO A 935 -50.88 -34.96 -42.21
N ARG A 936 -51.65 -35.71 -42.99
CA ARG A 936 -51.47 -35.91 -44.43
C ARG A 936 -51.61 -34.58 -45.21
N PRO A 937 -50.82 -34.36 -46.28
CA PRO A 937 -50.94 -33.17 -47.12
C PRO A 937 -52.19 -33.27 -48.00
N ALA A 938 -52.93 -32.17 -48.11
CA ALA A 938 -54.02 -32.01 -49.06
C ALA A 938 -53.44 -31.96 -50.49
N ALA A 939 -53.74 -32.98 -51.29
CA ALA A 939 -53.40 -33.03 -52.70
C ALA A 939 -54.34 -32.12 -53.50
N ALA A 940 -53.76 -31.18 -54.23
CA ALA A 940 -54.43 -30.41 -55.28
C ALA A 940 -54.94 -31.35 -56.37
N GLY A 941 -56.16 -31.09 -56.84
CA GLY A 941 -56.86 -31.88 -57.83
C GLY A 941 -56.16 -31.95 -59.19
N GLY A 942 -56.40 -33.07 -59.88
CA GLY A 942 -55.92 -33.32 -61.23
C GLY A 942 -56.41 -34.66 -61.75
N THR A 943 -57.69 -34.70 -62.11
CA THR A 943 -58.43 -35.76 -62.82
C THR A 943 -57.62 -36.62 -63.81
N ARG A 944 -57.77 -37.96 -63.75
CA ARG A 944 -58.51 -38.77 -64.75
C ARG A 944 -58.45 -40.29 -64.42
N LYS A 945 -59.65 -40.89 -64.41
CA LYS A 945 -59.99 -42.32 -64.65
C LYS A 945 -59.36 -42.84 -65.96
N PRO A 946 -59.22 -44.16 -66.21
CA PRO A 946 -60.11 -45.28 -65.79
C PRO A 946 -59.65 -46.06 -64.58
#